data_AF-A0A9P6MS50-F1
#
_entry.id   AF-A0A9P6MS50-F1
#
_cell.length_a   1.000
_cell.length_b   1.000
_cell.length_c   1.000
_cell.angle_alpha   90.00
_cell.angle_beta   90.00
_cell.angle_gamma   90.00
#
_symmetry.space_group_name_H-M   'P 1'
#
loop_
_entity.id
_entity.type
_entity.pdbx_description
1 polymer ?
#
loop_
_entity_poly.entity_id
_entity_poly.type
_entity_poly.pdbx_seq_one_letter_code
_entity_poly.pdbx_strand_id
1 'polypeptide(L)'
;MASMDGITPTSTIQSDYDQDLTNGAVDLSKTPSSSSSFSGSNNLDSAISSSSPRSSTPASATDSYQDSQAIASNSDTPNHIQNRIDNAEESSLNSNASLLTVAVAPQPDVIDEKSTRTGYVYDVRMRFHSNVHGDQDHPEDPRRIWKIFDALKKNSCISRMIKVPSREATDEELGYVHTTEHINSISSTPDMPLEDLLELANSYNSIYLNNTSAFCARLSCGSLLELCNAVATGQVLNGVAIVRPPGHHAEPDEAGGFCLYNNVAVAARYLQRQHGLKKIFIMDWDVHHGNGTQKAFIDDPDVVYCSIHRFDDGSFYPGDPVAAAHTAVGEGAGRGRNINIPWPCSGMGDSEYIYAFHKVVMPIVYEFAPDFILVSAGFDAAKGDHIGENLVTPSAYGHMTHMLKSLAGGKIVLALEGGYNLESIAVSGLACTKALLSDPIDALEPIIPNEVCVQTIHEVMEVQSRYWKSLTPMYIDPMDEGVSLSNVVELAKVLGVYRTEFLYQRHKMLKLPLSNPTYQTDFLDSVHTTGEFCARTLGASNILRPDKSVLVDSVAQYVDRIVASNNELIDIVIPFQPATEDEKTTLKEKSTELLTDIWDNYAVITGDQRRIVLLAVGFGCHCMVSFMNERQKDVTRLVSCAVLVPGEDEVLPMVTKRLSNWYMENSFVVVSDDHPAWERTNQKLNSRSGNLVRSGKPLEKLSEQLLNLNNTLFNQIDDKLKSLPPFPEDQHESKPIETFMDVLSSISEPRTSEPSTGVANSAGVHSRDVAMPPRQQQLSTPSSYQNFQESLARISSLHSSLSQSSPGIGSNNGPLAPSATRYSSSSPISPPSPLVDRVSLTTGNASQRSQPYPSLSSRSQQQQQPGANSPSLSIHQYDQYSGSPHQRELQDYSPRNQSQQVYSQRQSTQK
;
A
#
# COMPACT_ATOMS: atom_id res chain seq x y z
N MET A 1 -9.18 -65.86 8.84
CA MET A 1 -8.18 -65.50 9.87
C MET A 1 -8.83 -64.33 10.62
N ALA A 2 -9.42 -64.49 11.82
CA ALA A 2 -8.91 -65.05 13.08
C ALA A 2 -7.77 -64.18 13.65
N SER A 3 -7.80 -63.64 14.88
CA SER A 3 -8.72 -63.80 16.04
C SER A 3 -8.94 -62.45 16.76
N MET A 4 -10.03 -62.21 17.53
CA MET A 4 -10.13 -62.24 19.02
C MET A 4 -8.87 -61.76 19.79
N ASP A 5 -8.96 -60.98 20.89
CA ASP A 5 -9.99 -60.92 21.96
C ASP A 5 -10.53 -59.49 22.30
N GLY A 6 -11.41 -59.41 23.32
CA GLY A 6 -11.83 -58.19 24.04
C GLY A 6 -12.53 -58.55 25.36
N ILE A 7 -12.93 -57.57 26.20
CA ILE A 7 -13.95 -57.67 27.29
C ILE A 7 -14.12 -56.31 28.01
N THR A 8 -15.34 -56.00 28.45
CA THR A 8 -15.70 -54.87 29.36
C THR A 8 -16.25 -55.41 30.69
N PRO A 9 -16.39 -54.59 31.75
CA PRO A 9 -17.76 -54.24 32.19
C PRO A 9 -17.92 -52.86 32.89
N THR A 10 -19.16 -52.57 33.31
CA THR A 10 -19.67 -51.34 33.94
C THR A 10 -19.78 -51.44 35.47
N SER A 11 -19.90 -50.31 36.20
CA SER A 11 -21.14 -49.92 36.95
C SER A 11 -21.02 -48.85 38.08
N THR A 12 -22.12 -48.10 38.18
CA THR A 12 -22.70 -47.08 39.09
C THR A 12 -22.52 -47.14 40.63
N ILE A 13 -22.37 -45.96 41.28
CA ILE A 13 -22.93 -45.53 42.61
C ILE A 13 -23.09 -43.96 42.55
N GLN A 14 -24.28 -43.32 42.62
CA GLN A 14 -25.03 -42.76 43.78
C GLN A 14 -24.21 -41.85 44.76
N SER A 15 -24.50 -40.55 44.96
CA SER A 15 -25.63 -39.83 45.66
C SER A 15 -25.40 -39.77 47.21
N ASP A 16 -25.71 -38.72 48.02
CA ASP A 16 -26.62 -37.54 47.97
C ASP A 16 -26.12 -36.33 48.86
N TYR A 17 -26.96 -35.28 49.04
CA TYR A 17 -27.03 -34.25 50.13
C TYR A 17 -26.37 -32.84 50.03
N ASP A 18 -26.99 -31.96 49.22
CA ASP A 18 -27.91 -30.84 49.60
C ASP A 18 -27.65 -29.78 50.73
N GLN A 19 -28.16 -28.55 50.49
CA GLN A 19 -28.61 -27.47 51.43
C GLN A 19 -27.60 -26.57 52.23
N ASP A 20 -27.81 -25.26 52.50
CA ASP A 20 -28.75 -24.22 51.95
C ASP A 20 -28.43 -22.77 52.46
N LEU A 21 -29.08 -21.73 51.86
CA LEU A 21 -29.36 -20.34 52.37
C LEU A 21 -28.16 -19.36 52.66
N THR A 22 -28.26 -18.01 52.64
CA THR A 22 -29.36 -17.05 52.32
C THR A 22 -28.87 -15.68 51.79
N ASN A 23 -29.77 -14.99 51.08
CA ASN A 23 -29.83 -13.57 50.65
C ASN A 23 -29.14 -12.46 51.49
N GLY A 24 -28.70 -11.40 50.80
CA GLY A 24 -28.51 -10.05 51.36
C GLY A 24 -28.06 -9.01 50.32
N ALA A 25 -28.88 -8.00 50.02
CA ALA A 25 -28.58 -6.91 49.07
C ALA A 25 -28.77 -5.53 49.70
N VAL A 26 -28.08 -4.49 49.19
CA VAL A 26 -28.52 -3.07 49.09
C VAL A 26 -27.48 -2.24 48.31
N ASP A 27 -27.94 -1.12 47.76
CA ASP A 27 -27.29 -0.22 46.79
C ASP A 27 -26.68 1.06 47.45
N LEU A 28 -26.11 1.95 46.62
CA LEU A 28 -25.90 3.41 46.78
C LEU A 28 -24.53 3.99 47.20
N SER A 29 -23.74 4.27 46.15
CA SER A 29 -23.30 5.64 45.79
C SER A 29 -22.03 6.30 46.40
N LYS A 30 -21.56 7.33 45.66
CA LYS A 30 -20.70 8.48 46.05
C LYS A 30 -19.16 8.36 46.04
N THR A 31 -18.59 8.88 44.95
CA THR A 31 -17.44 9.80 44.89
C THR A 31 -17.67 11.06 45.78
N PRO A 32 -16.69 11.97 46.09
CA PRO A 32 -15.56 12.34 45.22
C PRO A 32 -14.23 12.88 45.85
N SER A 33 -13.24 13.07 44.96
CA SER A 33 -12.30 14.21 44.80
C SER A 33 -11.39 14.77 45.92
N SER A 34 -10.36 15.50 45.45
CA SER A 34 -9.37 16.35 46.15
C SER A 34 -8.32 15.62 47.00
N SER A 35 -7.01 15.85 46.90
CA SER A 35 -6.17 16.96 46.41
C SER A 35 -6.02 18.17 47.34
N SER A 36 -4.83 18.29 47.96
CA SER A 36 -3.96 19.47 47.86
C SER A 36 -2.69 19.29 48.70
N SER A 37 -1.64 20.01 48.31
CA SER A 37 -0.37 20.13 49.03
C SER A 37 -0.47 21.17 50.15
N PHE A 38 0.47 21.13 51.11
CA PHE A 38 1.16 22.37 51.50
C PHE A 38 2.59 22.10 52.00
N SER A 39 3.43 23.13 51.95
CA SER A 39 4.87 23.09 52.25
C SER A 39 5.19 23.77 53.60
N GLY A 40 6.37 23.48 54.16
CA GLY A 40 6.89 24.13 55.37
C GLY A 40 8.38 23.87 55.56
N SER A 41 9.20 24.90 55.38
CA SER A 41 10.67 24.85 55.47
C SER A 41 11.20 25.07 56.89
N ASN A 42 12.44 24.66 57.17
CA ASN A 42 13.48 25.55 57.74
C ASN A 42 14.89 24.91 57.87
N ASN A 43 15.82 25.46 57.09
CA ASN A 43 17.13 26.02 57.49
C ASN A 43 18.24 25.23 58.25
N LEU A 44 19.44 25.37 57.64
CA LEU A 44 20.76 25.78 58.19
C LEU A 44 21.90 24.75 58.43
N ASP A 45 23.10 25.26 58.13
CA ASP A 45 24.49 24.81 58.39
C ASP A 45 24.95 23.44 57.85
N SER A 46 26.02 23.30 57.04
CA SER A 46 27.43 23.79 57.07
C SER A 46 28.35 22.93 57.98
N ALA A 47 29.61 22.58 57.65
CA ALA A 47 30.49 23.00 56.55
C ALA A 47 31.59 21.98 56.15
N ILE A 48 32.06 22.08 54.89
CA ILE A 48 33.46 21.97 54.38
C ILE A 48 34.41 20.85 54.87
N SER A 49 34.85 19.99 53.94
CA SER A 49 36.26 19.59 53.62
C SER A 49 36.32 18.16 53.04
N SER A 50 37.25 17.71 52.19
CA SER A 50 38.03 18.21 51.04
C SER A 50 39.06 17.12 50.70
N SER A 51 39.68 17.17 49.51
CA SER A 51 40.92 16.44 49.12
C SER A 51 40.94 14.90 49.10
N SER A 52 40.82 14.33 47.88
CA SER A 52 41.69 13.26 47.34
C SER A 52 43.17 13.73 47.26
N PRO A 53 44.24 12.93 46.94
CA PRO A 53 44.27 11.94 45.83
C PRO A 53 45.31 10.75 45.94
N ARG A 54 45.59 10.11 44.78
CA ARG A 54 46.83 9.38 44.37
C ARG A 54 47.09 7.91 44.77
N SER A 55 46.67 7.01 43.88
CA SER A 55 47.52 6.13 43.04
C SER A 55 48.87 5.58 43.55
N SER A 56 49.05 4.24 43.48
CA SER A 56 50.30 3.62 42.97
C SER A 56 50.12 2.13 42.58
N THR A 57 50.62 1.77 41.40
CA THR A 57 51.08 0.43 40.95
C THR A 57 52.60 0.33 41.25
N PRO A 58 53.38 -0.79 41.10
CA PRO A 58 53.26 -1.82 40.04
C PRO A 58 53.82 -3.28 40.27
N ALA A 59 53.68 -4.10 39.22
CA ALA A 59 54.62 -5.10 38.65
C ALA A 59 55.17 -6.35 39.41
N SER A 60 54.79 -7.53 38.86
CA SER A 60 55.65 -8.58 38.23
C SER A 60 56.36 -9.74 38.99
N ALA A 61 56.12 -10.96 38.45
CA ALA A 61 57.08 -12.03 38.07
C ALA A 61 57.35 -13.29 38.96
N THR A 62 57.71 -14.40 38.28
CA THR A 62 58.34 -15.68 38.75
C THR A 62 57.44 -16.66 39.58
N ASP A 63 57.59 -18.00 39.55
CA ASP A 63 58.18 -18.95 38.57
C ASP A 63 57.67 -20.42 38.76
N SER A 64 58.21 -21.38 37.97
CA SER A 64 57.72 -22.77 37.75
C SER A 64 58.35 -23.94 38.57
N TYR A 65 57.65 -25.09 38.66
CA TYR A 65 58.12 -26.51 38.84
C TYR A 65 56.98 -27.45 38.32
N GLN A 66 57.15 -28.45 37.43
CA GLN A 66 57.81 -29.80 37.48
C GLN A 66 57.15 -30.82 38.46
N ASP A 67 56.99 -32.14 38.20
CA ASP A 67 57.28 -33.10 37.09
C ASP A 67 56.39 -34.40 37.32
N SER A 68 56.40 -35.60 36.68
CA SER A 68 57.17 -36.33 35.62
C SER A 68 56.41 -37.60 35.12
N GLN A 69 56.79 -38.16 33.94
CA GLN A 69 56.74 -39.60 33.51
C GLN A 69 55.39 -40.39 33.40
N ALA A 70 55.21 -41.47 32.59
CA ALA A 70 55.84 -42.08 31.37
C ALA A 70 54.88 -43.24 30.87
N ILE A 71 55.11 -44.29 30.02
CA ILE A 71 56.25 -45.02 29.40
C ILE A 71 55.80 -45.71 28.06
N ALA A 72 56.57 -45.57 26.96
CA ALA A 72 56.80 -46.46 25.76
C ALA A 72 55.61 -47.11 24.96
N SER A 73 55.77 -47.63 23.71
CA SER A 73 56.98 -47.93 22.90
C SER A 73 56.82 -47.82 21.36
N ASN A 74 57.95 -47.60 20.67
CA ASN A 74 58.25 -47.77 19.23
C ASN A 74 58.18 -49.25 18.76
N SER A 75 58.34 -49.69 17.49
CA SER A 75 58.26 -49.15 16.11
C SER A 75 58.25 -50.35 15.11
N ASP A 76 57.95 -50.13 13.81
CA ASP A 76 58.68 -50.70 12.62
C ASP A 76 57.82 -50.81 11.34
N THR A 77 58.49 -50.97 10.19
CA THR A 77 57.96 -51.21 8.81
C THR A 77 58.91 -52.26 8.12
N PRO A 78 58.87 -52.66 6.82
CA PRO A 78 58.03 -52.23 5.67
C PRO A 78 57.61 -53.36 4.65
N ASN A 79 57.13 -52.92 3.47
CA ASN A 79 57.34 -53.50 2.11
C ASN A 79 56.44 -54.59 1.47
N HIS A 80 56.12 -54.31 0.19
CA HIS A 80 56.07 -55.22 -0.99
C HIS A 80 54.88 -56.19 -1.22
N ILE A 81 54.43 -56.49 -2.47
CA ILE A 81 54.50 -55.78 -3.78
C ILE A 81 53.56 -56.42 -4.87
N GLN A 82 53.32 -55.72 -5.99
CA GLN A 82 52.85 -56.17 -7.33
C GLN A 82 51.41 -56.66 -7.66
N ASN A 83 50.89 -56.06 -8.75
CA ASN A 83 50.24 -56.68 -9.94
C ASN A 83 48.75 -57.14 -9.89
N ARG A 84 47.93 -56.96 -10.95
CA ARG A 84 48.07 -56.17 -12.22
C ARG A 84 46.73 -56.02 -12.98
N ILE A 85 46.79 -55.43 -14.18
CA ILE A 85 45.76 -55.24 -15.23
C ILE A 85 45.02 -53.89 -15.07
N ASP A 86 45.42 -52.77 -15.72
CA ASP A 86 45.69 -52.48 -17.16
C ASP A 86 44.40 -52.52 -18.03
N ASN A 87 44.04 -51.64 -18.97
CA ASN A 87 44.29 -50.23 -19.36
C ASN A 87 42.99 -49.81 -20.13
N ALA A 88 42.59 -48.58 -20.50
CA ALA A 88 43.24 -47.34 -20.95
C ALA A 88 42.14 -46.21 -20.88
N GLU A 89 42.28 -44.95 -21.29
CA GLU A 89 43.34 -44.22 -22.01
C GLU A 89 43.22 -42.71 -21.67
N GLU A 90 44.31 -41.93 -21.70
CA GLU A 90 44.26 -40.47 -21.58
C GLU A 90 44.16 -39.80 -22.96
N SER A 91 43.46 -38.66 -23.08
CA SER A 91 44.03 -37.41 -23.64
C SER A 91 43.00 -36.31 -23.95
N SER A 92 43.48 -35.04 -23.92
CA SER A 92 42.83 -33.81 -24.41
C SER A 92 41.59 -33.32 -23.61
N LEU A 93 41.43 -32.05 -23.23
CA LEU A 93 42.06 -30.79 -23.68
C LEU A 93 42.37 -29.84 -22.51
N ASN A 94 43.42 -29.02 -22.65
CA ASN A 94 43.59 -27.77 -21.91
C ASN A 94 42.70 -26.67 -22.50
N SER A 95 42.06 -25.83 -21.68
CA SER A 95 42.35 -24.37 -21.59
C SER A 95 41.27 -23.57 -20.84
N ASN A 96 41.71 -22.43 -20.28
CA ASN A 96 40.89 -21.25 -19.94
C ASN A 96 39.78 -21.39 -18.88
N ALA A 97 40.09 -22.02 -17.75
CA ALA A 97 39.46 -21.65 -16.47
C ALA A 97 40.13 -20.38 -15.92
N SER A 98 39.69 -19.20 -16.38
CA SER A 98 40.15 -17.92 -15.79
C SER A 98 39.61 -17.81 -14.37
N LEU A 99 40.49 -17.99 -13.38
CA LEU A 99 40.19 -17.74 -11.97
C LEU A 99 39.63 -16.32 -11.80
N LEU A 100 38.42 -16.22 -11.26
CA LEU A 100 37.87 -14.96 -10.78
C LEU A 100 38.66 -14.54 -9.55
N THR A 101 39.73 -13.78 -9.77
CA THR A 101 40.45 -13.07 -8.72
C THR A 101 39.48 -12.08 -8.09
N VAL A 102 38.84 -12.48 -6.98
CA VAL A 102 38.03 -11.58 -6.16
C VAL A 102 38.94 -10.42 -5.76
N ALA A 103 38.62 -9.23 -6.25
CA ALA A 103 39.32 -8.02 -5.87
C ALA A 103 39.05 -7.78 -4.38
N VAL A 104 40.00 -8.17 -3.53
CA VAL A 104 39.98 -7.84 -2.11
C VAL A 104 39.91 -6.33 -2.02
N ALA A 105 38.81 -5.81 -1.47
CA ALA A 105 38.64 -4.37 -1.26
C ALA A 105 39.87 -3.83 -0.49
N PRO A 106 40.37 -2.63 -0.83
CA PRO A 106 41.47 -2.04 -0.09
C PRO A 106 41.10 -2.02 1.40
N GLN A 107 41.95 -2.61 2.23
CA GLN A 107 41.77 -2.57 3.69
C GLN A 107 41.68 -1.09 4.09
N PRO A 108 40.71 -0.69 4.94
CA PRO A 108 40.58 0.71 5.31
C PRO A 108 41.84 1.16 6.05
N ASP A 109 42.54 2.13 5.46
CA ASP A 109 43.61 2.85 6.15
C ASP A 109 43.08 3.39 7.48
N VAL A 110 43.89 3.24 8.53
CA VAL A 110 43.67 3.60 9.94
C VAL A 110 42.38 4.40 10.20
N ILE A 111 41.37 3.72 10.76
CA ILE A 111 40.09 4.33 11.14
C ILE A 111 40.34 5.50 12.10
N ASP A 112 40.20 6.75 11.62
CA ASP A 112 40.21 7.94 12.47
C ASP A 112 38.95 7.92 13.35
N GLU A 113 39.11 8.07 14.66
CA GLU A 113 38.00 8.15 15.61
C GLU A 113 37.00 9.26 15.25
N LYS A 114 37.40 10.30 14.50
CA LYS A 114 36.49 11.32 13.95
C LYS A 114 35.53 10.74 12.90
N SER A 115 36.04 9.87 12.02
CA SER A 115 35.29 9.31 10.88
C SER A 115 34.12 8.42 11.31
N THR A 116 34.10 7.97 12.57
CA THR A 116 33.02 7.18 13.17
C THR A 116 31.94 8.01 13.87
N ARG A 117 32.07 9.34 13.96
CA ARG A 117 31.17 10.20 14.74
C ARG A 117 30.07 10.85 13.90
N THR A 118 28.91 11.06 14.51
CA THR A 118 27.78 11.80 13.92
C THR A 118 28.01 13.31 13.97
N GLY A 119 27.78 14.00 12.86
CA GLY A 119 27.78 15.47 12.76
C GLY A 119 26.40 16.09 13.02
N TYR A 120 26.35 17.38 13.34
CA TYR A 120 25.12 18.16 13.30
C TYR A 120 25.36 19.61 12.86
N VAL A 121 24.35 20.19 12.21
CA VAL A 121 24.24 21.65 12.03
C VAL A 121 23.02 22.19 12.75
N TYR A 122 23.17 23.38 13.32
CA TYR A 122 22.12 24.15 13.98
C TYR A 122 22.60 25.61 14.12
N ASP A 123 21.83 26.56 13.60
CA ASP A 123 22.08 27.98 13.80
C ASP A 123 20.80 28.68 14.29
N VAL A 124 20.94 29.45 15.37
CA VAL A 124 19.81 30.17 15.98
C VAL A 124 19.28 31.27 15.05
N ARG A 125 20.06 31.75 14.08
CA ARG A 125 19.69 32.81 13.14
C ARG A 125 18.64 32.35 12.11
N MET A 126 18.54 31.05 11.84
CA MET A 126 17.45 30.44 11.04
C MET A 126 16.06 30.70 11.63
N ARG A 127 15.97 31.15 12.88
CA ARG A 127 14.74 31.49 13.60
C ARG A 127 14.22 32.90 13.30
N PHE A 128 14.92 33.69 12.48
CA PHE A 128 14.49 35.06 12.14
C PHE A 128 13.41 35.08 11.05
N HIS A 129 13.49 34.17 10.07
CA HIS A 129 12.37 33.85 9.18
C HIS A 129 11.18 33.37 10.03
N SER A 130 10.11 34.15 10.06
CA SER A 130 8.98 33.98 10.98
C SER A 130 7.76 34.74 10.47
N ASN A 131 6.56 34.22 10.71
CA ASN A 131 5.32 34.88 10.30
C ASN A 131 5.01 36.08 11.22
N VAL A 132 5.69 37.19 10.98
CA VAL A 132 5.55 38.45 11.74
C VAL A 132 4.37 39.32 11.32
N HIS A 133 3.65 38.93 10.25
CA HIS A 133 2.64 39.78 9.61
C HIS A 133 1.28 39.09 9.35
N GLY A 134 1.22 37.75 9.34
CA GLY A 134 -0.03 36.99 9.35
C GLY A 134 -0.40 36.46 10.75
N ASP A 135 -1.13 35.34 10.80
CA ASP A 135 -1.61 34.75 12.05
C ASP A 135 -0.49 34.29 13.01
N GLN A 136 -0.70 34.56 14.30
CA GLN A 136 0.23 34.26 15.40
C GLN A 136 0.53 32.76 15.56
N ASP A 137 -0.41 31.90 15.15
CA ASP A 137 -0.39 30.45 15.35
C ASP A 137 -0.05 29.67 14.06
N HIS A 138 0.69 30.29 13.13
CA HIS A 138 1.16 29.65 11.90
C HIS A 138 2.01 28.39 12.22
N PRO A 139 1.74 27.23 11.58
CA PRO A 139 2.30 25.94 12.00
C PRO A 139 3.83 25.84 11.81
N GLU A 140 4.38 26.43 10.74
CA GLU A 140 5.83 26.50 10.56
C GLU A 140 6.43 27.59 11.48
N ASP A 141 6.83 27.15 12.67
CA ASP A 141 7.20 27.97 13.82
C ASP A 141 8.73 28.00 14.06
N PRO A 142 9.35 29.19 14.28
CA PRO A 142 10.77 29.32 14.68
C PRO A 142 11.20 28.56 15.94
N ARG A 143 10.28 28.04 16.76
CA ARG A 143 10.54 27.17 17.91
C ARG A 143 10.85 25.72 17.48
N ARG A 144 10.49 25.29 16.26
CA ARG A 144 10.66 23.90 15.75
C ARG A 144 12.11 23.39 15.88
N ILE A 145 13.05 24.06 15.22
CA ILE A 145 14.48 23.69 15.29
C ILE A 145 15.07 23.81 16.70
N TRP A 146 14.56 24.73 17.53
CA TRP A 146 15.02 24.89 18.91
C TRP A 146 14.56 23.73 19.79
N LYS A 147 13.31 23.27 19.64
CA LYS A 147 12.73 22.14 20.36
C LYS A 147 13.53 20.85 20.13
N ILE A 148 13.87 20.56 18.88
CA ILE A 148 14.73 19.41 18.53
C ILE A 148 16.11 19.58 19.17
N PHE A 149 16.79 20.71 18.96
CA PHE A 149 18.12 20.96 19.52
C PHE A 149 18.15 20.87 21.06
N ASP A 150 17.13 21.37 21.75
CA ASP A 150 16.99 21.28 23.21
C ASP A 150 16.75 19.84 23.69
N ALA A 151 15.93 19.05 22.99
CA ALA A 151 15.75 17.62 23.28
C ALA A 151 17.06 16.83 23.11
N LEU A 152 17.81 17.06 22.02
CA LEU A 152 19.13 16.45 21.80
C LEU A 152 20.17 16.86 22.85
N LYS A 153 20.09 18.12 23.33
CA LYS A 153 20.96 18.63 24.38
C LYS A 153 20.64 18.01 25.75
N LYS A 154 19.35 17.92 26.10
CA LYS A 154 18.86 17.29 27.34
C LYS A 154 19.20 15.80 27.44
N ASN A 155 19.24 15.10 26.30
CA ASN A 155 19.57 13.67 26.21
C ASN A 155 21.07 13.40 25.90
N SER A 156 21.94 14.39 26.05
CA SER A 156 23.41 14.25 25.87
C SER A 156 23.84 13.72 24.49
N CYS A 157 23.02 13.89 23.44
CA CYS A 157 23.39 13.60 22.05
C CYS A 157 24.39 14.64 21.55
N ILE A 158 24.11 15.93 21.74
CA ILE A 158 24.96 17.06 21.30
C ILE A 158 26.41 16.96 21.81
N SER A 159 26.62 16.45 23.03
CA SER A 159 27.94 16.23 23.63
C SER A 159 28.76 15.10 22.99
N ARG A 160 28.12 14.21 22.22
CA ARG A 160 28.78 13.10 21.51
C ARG A 160 29.01 13.43 20.03
N MET A 161 28.12 14.23 19.45
CA MET A 161 28.18 14.67 18.04
C MET A 161 29.30 15.71 17.79
N ILE A 162 29.60 15.98 16.52
CA ILE A 162 30.48 17.07 16.08
C ILE A 162 29.61 18.21 15.53
N LYS A 163 29.77 19.45 16.01
CA LYS A 163 29.12 20.59 15.37
C LYS A 163 29.86 20.95 14.08
N VAL A 164 29.18 20.85 12.95
CA VAL A 164 29.62 21.41 11.67
C VAL A 164 29.23 22.90 11.62
N PRO A 165 30.08 23.81 11.10
CA PRO A 165 29.73 25.22 10.94
C PRO A 165 28.58 25.44 9.95
N SER A 166 27.72 26.42 10.23
CA SER A 166 26.67 26.87 9.31
C SER A 166 27.18 28.00 8.42
N ARG A 167 26.90 27.92 7.12
CA ARG A 167 27.13 28.98 6.12
C ARG A 167 25.91 29.19 5.25
N GLU A 168 25.95 30.25 4.46
CA GLU A 168 24.99 30.50 3.39
C GLU A 168 25.35 29.72 2.11
N ALA A 169 24.33 29.30 1.37
CA ALA A 169 24.47 28.78 0.01
C ALA A 169 24.69 29.94 -0.98
N THR A 170 25.60 29.71 -1.93
CA THR A 170 25.90 30.65 -3.02
C THR A 170 24.89 30.53 -4.16
N ASP A 171 24.82 31.55 -5.02
CA ASP A 171 23.94 31.55 -6.20
C ASP A 171 24.28 30.42 -7.17
N GLU A 172 25.57 30.04 -7.27
CA GLU A 172 26.01 28.91 -8.07
C GLU A 172 25.45 27.59 -7.54
N GLU A 173 25.53 27.37 -6.23
CA GLU A 173 25.01 26.15 -5.58
C GLU A 173 23.48 26.06 -5.67
N LEU A 174 22.77 27.16 -5.42
CA LEU A 174 21.32 27.22 -5.61
C LEU A 174 20.94 26.97 -7.08
N GLY A 175 21.71 27.53 -8.01
CA GLY A 175 21.60 27.33 -9.45
C GLY A 175 21.93 25.92 -9.95
N TYR A 176 22.26 24.98 -9.06
CA TYR A 176 22.31 23.56 -9.40
C TYR A 176 20.92 22.91 -9.51
N VAL A 177 19.88 23.54 -8.95
CA VAL A 177 18.46 23.14 -9.05
C VAL A 177 17.59 24.31 -9.52
N HIS A 178 17.77 25.50 -8.97
CA HIS A 178 16.83 26.61 -9.14
C HIS A 178 17.14 27.52 -10.33
N THR A 179 16.09 28.10 -10.92
CA THR A 179 16.21 29.12 -11.98
C THR A 179 16.82 30.41 -11.44
N THR A 180 17.45 31.18 -12.33
CA THR A 180 18.04 32.48 -11.98
C THR A 180 16.94 33.45 -11.52
N GLU A 181 15.77 33.33 -12.13
CA GLU A 181 14.54 34.07 -11.86
C GLU A 181 14.04 33.82 -10.44
N HIS A 182 13.93 32.55 -10.02
CA HIS A 182 13.51 32.19 -8.65
C HIS A 182 14.54 32.61 -7.60
N ILE A 183 15.84 32.38 -7.87
CA ILE A 183 16.92 32.81 -6.98
C ILE A 183 16.87 34.33 -6.77
N ASN A 184 16.70 35.11 -7.83
CA ASN A 184 16.59 36.57 -7.77
C ASN A 184 15.32 37.04 -7.04
N SER A 185 14.17 36.40 -7.30
CA SER A 185 12.90 36.68 -6.62
C SER A 185 13.08 36.63 -5.09
N ILE A 186 13.46 35.46 -4.57
CA ILE A 186 13.68 35.27 -3.13
C ILE A 186 14.78 36.20 -2.60
N SER A 187 15.88 36.39 -3.36
CA SER A 187 17.01 37.23 -2.93
C SER A 187 16.70 38.73 -2.84
N SER A 188 15.61 39.21 -3.45
CA SER A 188 15.16 40.60 -3.36
C SER A 188 14.41 40.94 -2.06
N THR A 189 13.92 39.92 -1.34
CA THR A 189 13.12 40.08 -0.11
C THR A 189 13.76 40.89 1.05
N PRO A 190 15.10 41.01 1.22
CA PRO A 190 15.66 41.79 2.33
C PRO A 190 15.32 43.28 2.29
N ASP A 191 15.29 43.89 1.11
CA ASP A 191 15.06 45.34 0.93
C ASP A 191 13.61 45.69 0.54
N MET A 192 12.74 44.69 0.37
CA MET A 192 11.33 44.88 0.04
C MET A 192 10.54 45.51 1.21
N PRO A 193 9.60 46.45 0.93
CA PRO A 193 8.61 46.88 1.91
C PRO A 193 7.57 45.78 2.18
N LEU A 194 6.75 45.98 3.20
CA LEU A 194 5.78 44.98 3.66
C LEU A 194 4.73 44.59 2.59
N GLU A 195 4.24 45.55 1.81
CA GLU A 195 3.21 45.28 0.79
C GLU A 195 3.75 44.31 -0.27
N ASP A 196 4.91 44.63 -0.87
CA ASP A 196 5.61 43.82 -1.86
C ASP A 196 5.96 42.41 -1.32
N LEU A 197 6.32 42.29 -0.03
CA LEU A 197 6.57 40.99 0.62
C LEU A 197 5.29 40.15 0.75
N LEU A 198 4.14 40.78 1.01
CA LEU A 198 2.85 40.11 1.09
C LEU A 198 2.33 39.77 -0.31
N GLU A 199 2.48 40.64 -1.30
CA GLU A 199 2.13 40.35 -2.70
C GLU A 199 2.95 39.17 -3.22
N LEU A 200 4.27 39.16 -2.99
CA LEU A 200 5.14 38.05 -3.37
C LEU A 200 4.78 36.75 -2.63
N ALA A 201 4.54 36.80 -1.31
CA ALA A 201 4.14 35.62 -0.55
C ALA A 201 2.80 35.03 -1.04
N ASN A 202 1.82 35.89 -1.36
CA ASN A 202 0.51 35.49 -1.89
C ASN A 202 0.56 35.03 -3.35
N SER A 203 1.65 35.28 -4.08
CA SER A 203 1.85 34.74 -5.44
C SER A 203 2.27 33.27 -5.45
N TYR A 204 2.76 32.77 -4.32
CA TYR A 204 3.21 31.39 -4.12
C TYR A 204 2.20 30.56 -3.31
N ASN A 205 2.19 29.24 -3.50
CA ASN A 205 1.30 28.36 -2.73
C ASN A 205 1.83 28.10 -1.30
N SER A 206 1.12 28.62 -0.29
CA SER A 206 1.39 28.35 1.14
C SER A 206 2.78 28.80 1.60
N ILE A 207 3.12 30.06 1.32
CA ILE A 207 4.37 30.74 1.71
C ILE A 207 4.07 31.95 2.59
N TYR A 208 4.96 32.24 3.54
CA TYR A 208 5.05 33.54 4.22
C TYR A 208 6.47 34.10 4.08
N LEU A 209 6.62 35.44 4.09
CA LEU A 209 7.91 36.11 3.93
C LEU A 209 8.15 37.20 4.98
N ASN A 210 9.42 37.46 5.27
CA ASN A 210 9.91 38.67 5.94
C ASN A 210 11.31 39.03 5.42
N ASN A 211 11.86 40.19 5.78
CA ASN A 211 13.16 40.70 5.31
C ASN A 211 14.38 39.81 5.67
N THR A 212 14.21 38.73 6.44
CA THR A 212 15.27 37.75 6.74
C THR A 212 15.04 36.38 6.06
N SER A 213 13.97 36.20 5.28
CA SER A 213 13.65 34.96 4.56
C SER A 213 14.79 34.48 3.67
N ALA A 214 15.30 35.32 2.76
CA ALA A 214 16.40 34.96 1.86
C ALA A 214 17.65 34.47 2.61
N PHE A 215 18.07 35.23 3.62
CA PHE A 215 19.21 34.88 4.46
C PHE A 215 19.00 33.56 5.21
N CYS A 216 17.81 33.33 5.77
CA CYS A 216 17.49 32.08 6.46
C CYS A 216 17.46 30.89 5.49
N ALA A 217 16.88 31.05 4.30
CA ALA A 217 16.84 29.99 3.27
C ALA A 217 18.25 29.62 2.78
N ARG A 218 19.10 30.62 2.50
CA ARG A 218 20.51 30.41 2.16
C ARG A 218 21.26 29.73 3.30
N LEU A 219 21.03 30.14 4.54
CA LEU A 219 21.67 29.54 5.72
C LEU A 219 21.18 28.11 5.97
N SER A 220 19.91 27.79 5.69
CA SER A 220 19.31 26.45 5.77
C SER A 220 20.02 25.50 4.81
N CYS A 221 19.97 25.82 3.51
CA CYS A 221 20.59 25.04 2.44
C CYS A 221 22.11 24.92 2.64
N GLY A 222 22.82 26.05 2.83
CA GLY A 222 24.28 26.06 2.99
C GLY A 222 24.78 25.31 4.24
N SER A 223 23.96 25.18 5.29
CA SER A 223 24.27 24.33 6.43
C SER A 223 24.14 22.84 6.10
N LEU A 224 23.14 22.44 5.31
CA LEU A 224 23.04 21.06 4.82
C LEU A 224 24.21 20.73 3.88
N LEU A 225 24.62 21.65 3.01
CA LEU A 225 25.78 21.47 2.13
C LEU A 225 27.07 21.20 2.91
N GLU A 226 27.36 21.94 3.98
CA GLU A 226 28.54 21.67 4.82
C GLU A 226 28.46 20.33 5.55
N LEU A 227 27.27 19.91 6.00
CA LEU A 227 27.12 18.59 6.63
C LEU A 227 27.30 17.45 5.62
N CYS A 228 26.76 17.60 4.42
CA CYS A 228 26.94 16.63 3.32
C CYS A 228 28.39 16.57 2.84
N ASN A 229 29.08 17.71 2.72
CA ASN A 229 30.53 17.79 2.48
C ASN A 229 31.32 17.04 3.58
N ALA A 230 31.00 17.29 4.86
CA ALA A 230 31.67 16.67 5.99
C ALA A 230 31.49 15.13 6.03
N VAL A 231 30.32 14.61 5.62
CA VAL A 231 30.08 13.16 5.46
C VAL A 231 30.77 12.60 4.20
N ALA A 232 30.68 13.30 3.07
CA ALA A 232 31.28 12.85 1.81
C ALA A 232 32.81 12.76 1.90
N THR A 233 33.43 13.67 2.64
CA THR A 233 34.88 13.71 2.94
C THR A 233 35.29 12.89 4.16
N GLY A 234 34.35 12.22 4.84
CA GLY A 234 34.64 11.30 5.96
C GLY A 234 35.08 11.98 7.26
N GLN A 235 34.86 13.29 7.42
CA GLN A 235 35.09 14.03 8.67
C GLN A 235 34.11 13.61 9.79
N VAL A 236 32.94 13.12 9.39
CA VAL A 236 31.88 12.49 10.19
C VAL A 236 31.28 11.33 9.39
N LEU A 237 30.68 10.35 10.06
CA LEU A 237 30.07 9.18 9.41
C LEU A 237 28.72 9.51 8.77
N ASN A 238 27.92 10.29 9.48
CA ASN A 238 26.53 10.63 9.21
C ASN A 238 26.17 11.94 9.93
N GLY A 239 24.96 12.46 9.77
CA GLY A 239 24.55 13.63 10.55
C GLY A 239 23.08 14.03 10.50
N VAL A 240 22.75 15.05 11.31
CA VAL A 240 21.43 15.69 11.38
C VAL A 240 21.54 17.19 11.12
N ALA A 241 20.80 17.68 10.13
CA ALA A 241 20.65 19.09 9.83
C ALA A 241 19.35 19.64 10.45
N ILE A 242 19.50 20.34 11.59
CA ILE A 242 18.39 20.92 12.35
C ILE A 242 18.13 22.34 11.80
N VAL A 243 17.59 22.39 10.58
CA VAL A 243 17.54 23.59 9.74
C VAL A 243 16.10 24.06 9.46
N ARG A 244 15.94 25.33 9.06
CA ARG A 244 14.69 25.88 8.49
C ARG A 244 14.98 27.20 7.74
N PRO A 245 14.17 27.63 6.75
CA PRO A 245 12.96 26.97 6.22
C PRO A 245 13.22 25.58 5.62
N PRO A 246 12.18 24.73 5.52
CA PRO A 246 12.22 23.47 4.79
C PRO A 246 12.49 23.70 3.29
N GLY A 247 12.61 22.62 2.53
CA GLY A 247 12.98 22.62 1.11
C GLY A 247 12.19 21.72 0.18
N HIS A 248 11.67 20.56 0.60
CA HIS A 248 11.23 19.51 -0.34
C HIS A 248 10.08 19.90 -1.31
N HIS A 249 9.22 20.85 -0.94
CA HIS A 249 8.17 21.41 -1.82
C HIS A 249 8.67 22.48 -2.81
N ALA A 250 9.85 23.08 -2.60
CA ALA A 250 10.36 24.13 -3.49
C ALA A 250 10.77 23.51 -4.84
N GLU A 251 10.16 24.00 -5.91
CA GLU A 251 10.40 23.55 -7.28
C GLU A 251 11.65 24.24 -7.87
N PRO A 252 12.18 23.80 -9.03
CA PRO A 252 13.25 24.51 -9.74
C PRO A 252 12.91 26.00 -9.98
N ASP A 253 11.65 26.31 -10.20
CA ASP A 253 11.14 27.59 -10.67
C ASP A 253 10.21 28.32 -9.68
N GLU A 254 9.84 27.71 -8.55
CA GLU A 254 8.84 28.26 -7.62
C GLU A 254 9.10 27.89 -6.14
N ALA A 255 8.64 28.72 -5.20
CA ALA A 255 8.52 28.39 -3.78
C ALA A 255 7.11 27.86 -3.46
N GLY A 256 7.01 26.90 -2.55
CA GLY A 256 5.72 26.36 -2.11
C GLY A 256 5.85 25.60 -0.79
N GLY A 257 4.74 25.39 -0.06
CA GLY A 257 4.70 24.53 1.13
C GLY A 257 5.73 24.89 2.20
N PHE A 258 5.79 26.17 2.58
CA PHE A 258 6.81 26.78 3.45
C PHE A 258 8.27 26.69 2.96
N CYS A 259 8.54 26.10 1.80
CA CYS A 259 9.87 25.87 1.24
C CYS A 259 10.28 26.98 0.27
N LEU A 260 11.43 27.62 0.52
CA LEU A 260 11.95 28.70 -0.35
C LEU A 260 13.03 28.23 -1.33
N TYR A 261 13.88 27.29 -0.92
CA TYR A 261 14.86 26.60 -1.76
C TYR A 261 14.92 25.13 -1.36
N ASN A 262 15.10 24.24 -2.33
CA ASN A 262 15.07 22.79 -2.11
C ASN A 262 16.40 22.30 -1.52
N ASN A 263 16.51 22.39 -0.19
CA ASN A 263 17.71 22.01 0.57
C ASN A 263 18.27 20.65 0.12
N VAL A 264 17.41 19.62 0.08
CA VAL A 264 17.78 18.23 -0.21
C VAL A 264 18.17 18.03 -1.68
N ALA A 265 17.43 18.60 -2.63
CA ALA A 265 17.79 18.52 -4.05
C ALA A 265 19.09 19.26 -4.36
N VAL A 266 19.30 20.46 -3.79
CA VAL A 266 20.55 21.21 -3.95
C VAL A 266 21.72 20.43 -3.32
N ALA A 267 21.51 19.76 -2.18
CA ALA A 267 22.51 18.88 -1.58
C ALA A 267 22.85 17.65 -2.44
N ALA A 268 21.87 16.99 -3.06
CA ALA A 268 22.12 15.89 -3.99
C ALA A 268 22.91 16.35 -5.24
N ARG A 269 22.52 17.48 -5.84
CA ARG A 269 23.24 18.06 -6.99
C ARG A 269 24.65 18.53 -6.60
N TYR A 270 24.84 19.07 -5.40
CA TYR A 270 26.17 19.40 -4.85
C TYR A 270 27.04 18.15 -4.69
N LEU A 271 26.51 17.06 -4.14
CA LEU A 271 27.22 15.78 -3.99
C LEU A 271 27.63 15.17 -5.34
N GLN A 272 26.76 15.22 -6.36
CA GLN A 272 27.10 14.84 -7.72
C GLN A 272 28.25 15.70 -8.29
N ARG A 273 28.16 17.04 -8.18
CA ARG A 273 29.08 17.99 -8.82
C ARG A 273 30.44 18.11 -8.13
N GLN A 274 30.46 18.19 -6.80
CA GLN A 274 31.66 18.49 -6.01
C GLN A 274 32.38 17.23 -5.51
N HIS A 275 31.66 16.12 -5.33
CA HIS A 275 32.24 14.84 -4.85
C HIS A 275 32.16 13.70 -5.87
N GLY A 276 31.51 13.90 -7.03
CA GLY A 276 31.46 12.91 -8.10
C GLY A 276 30.63 11.66 -7.78
N LEU A 277 29.76 11.72 -6.76
CA LEU A 277 28.91 10.59 -6.36
C LEU A 277 27.82 10.35 -7.42
N LYS A 278 27.51 9.08 -7.69
CA LYS A 278 26.67 8.66 -8.83
C LYS A 278 25.38 7.97 -8.45
N LYS A 279 25.22 7.57 -7.19
CA LYS A 279 24.01 6.90 -6.72
C LYS A 279 23.58 7.51 -5.41
N ILE A 280 22.71 8.51 -5.49
CA ILE A 280 22.14 9.18 -4.32
C ILE A 280 20.72 8.65 -4.12
N PHE A 281 20.43 8.13 -2.94
CA PHE A 281 19.07 7.77 -2.56
C PHE A 281 18.51 8.86 -1.66
N ILE A 282 17.36 9.42 -2.04
CA ILE A 282 16.59 10.38 -1.25
C ILE A 282 15.36 9.65 -0.71
N MET A 283 15.33 9.46 0.61
CA MET A 283 14.12 9.07 1.33
C MET A 283 13.34 10.33 1.68
N ASP A 284 12.05 10.36 1.42
CA ASP A 284 11.12 11.33 2.00
C ASP A 284 10.07 10.61 2.84
N TRP A 285 10.02 10.96 4.13
CA TRP A 285 9.03 10.45 5.08
C TRP A 285 8.20 11.57 5.72
N ASP A 286 8.32 12.80 5.21
CA ASP A 286 7.37 13.86 5.47
C ASP A 286 5.96 13.40 5.04
N VAL A 287 4.92 13.87 5.72
CA VAL A 287 3.55 13.44 5.39
C VAL A 287 3.08 14.02 4.05
N HIS A 288 3.76 15.03 3.51
CA HIS A 288 3.44 15.65 2.23
C HIS A 288 4.36 15.12 1.12
N HIS A 289 3.84 15.08 -0.11
CA HIS A 289 4.67 14.75 -1.28
C HIS A 289 5.64 15.91 -1.58
N GLY A 290 6.94 15.64 -1.52
CA GLY A 290 8.01 16.56 -1.96
C GLY A 290 8.06 16.75 -3.48
N ASN A 291 7.02 17.36 -4.04
CA ASN A 291 6.84 17.63 -5.47
C ASN A 291 8.06 18.31 -6.11
N GLY A 292 8.65 19.29 -5.43
CA GLY A 292 9.84 20.00 -5.91
C GLY A 292 11.07 19.11 -5.98
N THR A 293 11.26 18.20 -5.01
CA THR A 293 12.35 17.23 -5.04
C THR A 293 12.13 16.18 -6.14
N GLN A 294 10.90 15.69 -6.34
CA GLN A 294 10.55 14.85 -7.48
C GLN A 294 10.86 15.54 -8.83
N LYS A 295 10.38 16.78 -9.02
CA LYS A 295 10.58 17.57 -10.25
C LYS A 295 12.06 17.83 -10.56
N ALA A 296 12.91 17.92 -9.54
CA ALA A 296 14.36 18.13 -9.70
C ALA A 296 15.17 16.90 -10.18
N PHE A 297 14.58 15.68 -10.14
CA PHE A 297 15.23 14.42 -10.52
C PHE A 297 14.39 13.50 -11.42
N ILE A 298 13.24 13.97 -11.93
CA ILE A 298 12.26 13.14 -12.64
C ILE A 298 12.84 12.35 -13.83
N ASP A 299 13.87 12.87 -14.50
CA ASP A 299 14.56 12.25 -15.63
C ASP A 299 15.96 11.70 -15.31
N ASP A 300 16.40 11.75 -14.05
CA ASP A 300 17.77 11.43 -13.62
C ASP A 300 17.95 9.92 -13.30
N PRO A 301 18.86 9.19 -13.96
CA PRO A 301 19.12 7.77 -13.69
C PRO A 301 19.99 7.49 -12.45
N ASP A 302 20.69 8.52 -11.94
CA ASP A 302 21.75 8.46 -10.91
C ASP A 302 21.23 8.95 -9.52
N VAL A 303 20.00 9.45 -9.44
CA VAL A 303 19.29 9.76 -8.18
C VAL A 303 18.01 8.94 -8.10
N VAL A 304 17.76 8.29 -6.96
CA VAL A 304 16.46 7.69 -6.64
C VAL A 304 15.75 8.57 -5.62
N TYR A 305 14.49 8.93 -5.89
CA TYR A 305 13.61 9.59 -4.94
C TYR A 305 12.48 8.63 -4.54
N CYS A 306 12.31 8.41 -3.24
CA CYS A 306 11.25 7.56 -2.69
C CYS A 306 10.52 8.29 -1.57
N SER A 307 9.20 8.48 -1.72
CA SER A 307 8.37 9.27 -0.81
C SER A 307 7.21 8.45 -0.25
N ILE A 308 7.03 8.49 1.08
CA ILE A 308 5.88 7.91 1.79
C ILE A 308 5.05 9.05 2.38
N HIS A 309 3.96 9.42 1.70
CA HIS A 309 3.16 10.61 2.00
C HIS A 309 1.66 10.28 2.06
N ARG A 310 0.89 11.15 2.71
CA ARG A 310 -0.58 11.16 2.63
C ARG A 310 -1.01 11.77 1.28
N PHE A 311 -2.06 11.20 0.69
CA PHE A 311 -2.49 11.50 -0.68
C PHE A 311 -3.99 11.80 -0.77
N ASP A 312 -4.83 11.03 -0.06
CA ASP A 312 -6.30 11.14 -0.07
C ASP A 312 -6.86 11.31 -1.51
N ASP A 313 -6.52 10.35 -2.38
CA ASP A 313 -6.83 10.33 -3.83
C ASP A 313 -6.39 11.60 -4.61
N GLY A 314 -5.31 12.23 -4.16
CA GLY A 314 -4.76 13.47 -4.70
C GLY A 314 -5.43 14.74 -4.19
N SER A 315 -6.23 14.66 -3.12
CA SER A 315 -6.84 15.82 -2.47
C SER A 315 -6.05 16.36 -1.27
N PHE A 316 -5.11 15.58 -0.71
CA PHE A 316 -4.19 16.07 0.33
C PHE A 316 -3.04 16.90 -0.28
N TYR A 317 -2.52 17.88 0.47
CA TYR A 317 -1.49 18.80 -0.01
C TYR A 317 -0.20 18.05 -0.44
N PRO A 318 0.40 18.35 -1.61
CA PRO A 318 0.18 19.51 -2.48
C PRO A 318 -1.02 19.44 -3.45
N GLY A 319 -1.72 18.31 -3.55
CA GLY A 319 -2.98 18.19 -4.30
C GLY A 319 -2.84 17.81 -5.79
N ASP A 320 -1.89 16.94 -6.15
CA ASP A 320 -1.72 16.45 -7.53
C ASP A 320 -2.06 14.94 -7.63
N PRO A 321 -3.22 14.56 -8.20
CA PRO A 321 -3.64 13.16 -8.34
C PRO A 321 -2.86 12.35 -9.39
N VAL A 322 -1.93 12.96 -10.13
CA VAL A 322 -1.10 12.29 -11.15
C VAL A 322 0.36 12.25 -10.71
N ALA A 323 0.95 13.37 -10.28
CA ALA A 323 2.36 13.46 -9.93
C ALA A 323 2.70 12.78 -8.60
N ALA A 324 1.80 12.80 -7.61
CA ALA A 324 2.01 12.12 -6.33
C ALA A 324 1.54 10.64 -6.34
N ALA A 325 0.82 10.20 -7.36
CA ALA A 325 0.35 8.82 -7.47
C ALA A 325 1.50 7.80 -7.61
N HIS A 326 1.24 6.54 -7.23
CA HIS A 326 2.20 5.42 -7.32
C HIS A 326 2.63 5.10 -8.77
N THR A 327 1.86 5.57 -9.77
CA THR A 327 2.12 5.42 -11.21
C THR A 327 3.17 6.41 -11.75
N ALA A 328 3.52 7.46 -10.99
CA ALA A 328 4.55 8.42 -11.36
C ALA A 328 5.96 7.85 -11.13
N VAL A 329 6.45 7.07 -12.11
CA VAL A 329 7.73 6.33 -12.04
C VAL A 329 8.96 7.10 -12.53
N GLY A 330 8.80 8.35 -12.96
CA GLY A 330 9.84 9.13 -13.63
C GLY A 330 9.78 9.05 -15.16
N GLU A 331 10.63 9.83 -15.81
CA GLU A 331 10.67 10.08 -17.25
C GLU A 331 12.05 9.76 -17.85
N GLY A 332 12.15 9.75 -19.18
CA GLY A 332 13.44 9.64 -19.89
C GLY A 332 14.34 8.49 -19.40
N ALA A 333 15.49 8.85 -18.80
CA ALA A 333 16.43 7.92 -18.19
C ALA A 333 16.14 7.61 -16.71
N GLY A 334 15.41 8.48 -16.02
CA GLY A 334 14.93 8.34 -14.63
C GLY A 334 13.71 7.43 -14.47
N ARG A 335 13.25 6.73 -15.52
CA ARG A 335 12.16 5.74 -15.39
C ARG A 335 12.52 4.62 -14.41
N GLY A 336 11.69 4.44 -13.40
CA GLY A 336 11.94 3.54 -12.27
C GLY A 336 12.77 4.17 -11.13
N ARG A 337 13.10 5.47 -11.20
CA ARG A 337 13.85 6.19 -10.15
C ARG A 337 12.96 7.03 -9.24
N ASN A 338 11.72 7.28 -9.62
CA ASN A 338 10.71 7.89 -8.78
C ASN A 338 9.80 6.81 -8.17
N ILE A 339 9.65 6.79 -6.84
CA ILE A 339 8.83 5.83 -6.11
C ILE A 339 7.93 6.55 -5.09
N ASN A 340 6.70 6.81 -5.47
CA ASN A 340 5.66 7.28 -4.56
C ASN A 340 4.96 6.11 -3.86
N ILE A 341 4.75 6.24 -2.55
CA ILE A 341 3.91 5.37 -1.72
C ILE A 341 2.81 6.27 -1.13
N PRO A 342 1.69 6.45 -1.86
CA PRO A 342 0.62 7.38 -1.49
C PRO A 342 -0.39 6.72 -0.55
N TRP A 343 -0.45 7.14 0.71
CA TRP A 343 -1.50 6.70 1.63
C TRP A 343 -2.85 7.34 1.26
N PRO A 344 -3.91 6.56 0.95
CA PRO A 344 -5.20 7.10 0.53
C PRO A 344 -6.04 7.67 1.69
N CYS A 345 -5.54 7.59 2.93
CA CYS A 345 -6.17 8.19 4.11
C CYS A 345 -5.16 8.43 5.23
N SER A 346 -5.55 9.21 6.23
CA SER A 346 -4.80 9.41 7.48
C SER A 346 -4.99 8.27 8.49
N GLY A 347 -4.23 8.32 9.58
CA GLY A 347 -4.24 7.32 10.65
C GLY A 347 -3.17 6.22 10.48
N MET A 348 -2.35 6.27 9.43
CA MET A 348 -1.25 5.32 9.21
C MET A 348 -0.19 5.46 10.32
N GLY A 349 0.32 4.36 10.85
CA GLY A 349 1.25 4.34 11.97
C GLY A 349 2.48 3.48 11.75
N ASP A 350 3.06 3.00 12.84
CA ASP A 350 4.30 2.22 12.86
C ASP A 350 4.23 0.98 11.96
N SER A 351 3.07 0.32 11.91
CA SER A 351 2.88 -0.89 11.12
C SER A 351 2.93 -0.65 9.63
N GLU A 352 2.33 0.44 9.17
CA GLU A 352 2.23 0.75 7.74
C GLU A 352 3.56 1.29 7.20
N TYR A 353 4.23 2.15 7.95
CA TYR A 353 5.56 2.66 7.58
C TYR A 353 6.63 1.56 7.61
N ILE A 354 6.66 0.68 8.62
CA ILE A 354 7.63 -0.42 8.66
C ILE A 354 7.31 -1.49 7.60
N TYR A 355 6.03 -1.75 7.29
CA TYR A 355 5.65 -2.63 6.18
C TYR A 355 6.11 -2.06 4.82
N ALA A 356 5.88 -0.77 4.57
CA ALA A 356 6.39 -0.07 3.38
C ALA A 356 7.92 -0.17 3.27
N PHE A 357 8.64 0.01 4.38
CA PHE A 357 10.10 -0.15 4.41
C PHE A 357 10.54 -1.57 4.06
N HIS A 358 9.92 -2.60 4.66
CA HIS A 358 10.28 -4.00 4.40
C HIS A 358 9.88 -4.50 3.00
N LYS A 359 8.84 -3.93 2.39
CA LYS A 359 8.28 -4.39 1.10
C LYS A 359 8.77 -3.63 -0.12
N VAL A 360 9.03 -2.33 0.01
CA VAL A 360 9.38 -1.45 -1.11
C VAL A 360 10.73 -0.79 -0.89
N VAL A 361 10.87 0.04 0.16
CA VAL A 361 12.04 0.91 0.34
C VAL A 361 13.33 0.08 0.44
N MET A 362 13.43 -0.82 1.41
CA MET A 362 14.68 -1.55 1.68
C MET A 362 15.09 -2.48 0.52
N PRO A 363 14.20 -3.26 -0.11
CA PRO A 363 14.52 -4.00 -1.34
C PRO A 363 15.14 -3.10 -2.44
N ILE A 364 14.53 -1.95 -2.70
CA ILE A 364 15.01 -0.98 -3.69
C ILE A 364 16.38 -0.41 -3.30
N VAL A 365 16.59 0.02 -2.05
CA VAL A 365 17.89 0.61 -1.64
C VAL A 365 19.01 -0.43 -1.65
N TYR A 366 18.72 -1.70 -1.33
CA TYR A 366 19.69 -2.79 -1.47
C TYR A 366 20.05 -3.09 -2.94
N GLU A 367 19.08 -3.04 -3.87
CA GLU A 367 19.35 -3.23 -5.31
C GLU A 367 20.07 -2.03 -5.94
N PHE A 368 19.72 -0.80 -5.53
CA PHE A 368 20.38 0.43 -5.98
C PHE A 368 21.80 0.57 -5.40
N ALA A 369 21.99 0.14 -4.15
CA ALA A 369 23.24 0.21 -3.38
C ALA A 369 23.91 1.61 -3.42
N PRO A 370 23.26 2.66 -2.88
CA PRO A 370 23.70 4.04 -3.03
C PRO A 370 25.07 4.35 -2.44
N ASP A 371 25.73 5.37 -2.98
CA ASP A 371 26.99 5.95 -2.49
C ASP A 371 26.76 6.91 -1.30
N PHE A 372 25.53 7.45 -1.19
CA PHE A 372 25.09 8.42 -0.18
C PHE A 372 23.56 8.34 0.00
N ILE A 373 23.08 8.49 1.24
CA ILE A 373 21.65 8.60 1.55
C ILE A 373 21.33 9.99 2.11
N LEU A 374 20.34 10.65 1.52
CA LEU A 374 19.70 11.83 2.08
C LEU A 374 18.31 11.43 2.59
N VAL A 375 17.87 12.07 3.67
CA VAL A 375 16.51 11.93 4.18
C VAL A 375 15.89 13.30 4.35
N SER A 376 14.85 13.59 3.56
CA SER A 376 13.84 14.61 3.84
C SER A 376 13.09 14.17 5.10
N ALA A 377 13.53 14.69 6.25
CA ALA A 377 13.15 14.20 7.56
C ALA A 377 12.04 15.06 8.18
N GLY A 378 10.86 15.01 7.55
CA GLY A 378 9.62 15.52 8.13
C GLY A 378 9.18 14.74 9.37
N PHE A 379 8.38 15.37 10.23
CA PHE A 379 7.87 14.78 11.48
C PHE A 379 6.38 15.11 11.73
N ASP A 380 5.62 15.35 10.67
CA ASP A 380 4.16 15.57 10.65
C ASP A 380 3.36 14.29 10.39
N ALA A 381 3.99 13.24 9.87
CA ALA A 381 3.43 11.89 9.96
C ALA A 381 3.42 11.35 11.42
N ALA A 382 4.06 12.08 12.35
CA ALA A 382 4.20 11.68 13.74
C ALA A 382 2.89 11.84 14.53
N LYS A 383 2.64 10.87 15.43
CA LYS A 383 1.48 10.86 16.31
C LYS A 383 1.29 12.18 17.04
N GLY A 384 0.11 12.77 16.88
CA GLY A 384 -0.28 14.03 17.52
C GLY A 384 0.08 15.28 16.72
N ASP A 385 0.65 15.16 15.52
CA ASP A 385 0.53 16.23 14.54
C ASP A 385 -0.93 16.42 14.12
N HIS A 386 -1.27 17.62 13.68
CA HIS A 386 -2.64 18.06 13.38
C HIS A 386 -2.85 18.39 11.90
N ILE A 387 -1.81 18.30 11.08
CA ILE A 387 -1.88 18.46 9.62
C ILE A 387 -1.76 17.08 8.95
N GLY A 388 -0.77 16.27 9.35
CA GLY A 388 -0.59 14.93 8.80
C GLY A 388 -1.62 13.90 9.26
N GLU A 389 -2.14 14.04 10.49
CA GLU A 389 -3.11 13.15 11.13
C GLU A 389 -2.71 11.65 11.21
N ASN A 390 -1.44 11.33 10.93
CA ASN A 390 -0.88 9.99 11.07
C ASN A 390 -0.39 9.71 12.50
N LEU A 391 -0.08 8.44 12.76
CA LEU A 391 0.13 7.88 14.10
C LEU A 391 1.55 7.35 14.34
N VAL A 392 2.51 7.69 13.48
CA VAL A 392 3.90 7.19 13.55
C VAL A 392 4.56 7.63 14.87
N THR A 393 5.13 6.67 15.60
CA THR A 393 5.80 6.92 16.88
C THR A 393 7.28 7.25 16.67
N PRO A 394 7.92 7.89 17.67
CA PRO A 394 9.38 8.07 17.67
C PRO A 394 10.15 6.76 17.51
N SER A 395 9.60 5.64 17.96
CA SER A 395 10.24 4.32 17.80
C SER A 395 10.37 3.95 16.32
N ALA A 396 9.28 4.06 15.54
CA ALA A 396 9.32 3.79 14.10
C ALA A 396 10.29 4.72 13.35
N TYR A 397 10.35 6.02 13.67
CA TYR A 397 11.36 6.93 13.12
C TYR A 397 12.81 6.47 13.45
N GLY A 398 13.04 5.95 14.66
CA GLY A 398 14.31 5.32 15.04
C GLY A 398 14.63 4.08 14.19
N HIS A 399 13.67 3.18 13.99
CA HIS A 399 13.84 1.97 13.17
C HIS A 399 14.05 2.28 11.68
N MET A 400 13.28 3.20 11.10
CA MET A 400 13.48 3.69 9.72
C MET A 400 14.89 4.27 9.54
N THR A 401 15.35 5.10 10.49
CA THR A 401 16.73 5.63 10.49
C THR A 401 17.77 4.50 10.57
N HIS A 402 17.55 3.50 11.42
CA HIS A 402 18.48 2.38 11.63
C HIS A 402 18.65 1.52 10.38
N MET A 403 17.53 1.18 9.72
CA MET A 403 17.54 0.39 8.49
C MET A 403 18.37 1.08 7.40
N LEU A 404 18.12 2.36 7.14
CA LEU A 404 18.88 3.14 6.13
C LEU A 404 20.34 3.35 6.53
N LYS A 405 20.65 3.55 7.82
CA LYS A 405 22.03 3.76 8.32
C LYS A 405 22.99 2.60 8.01
N SER A 406 22.47 1.37 7.84
CA SER A 406 23.32 0.21 7.49
C SER A 406 23.86 0.23 6.05
N LEU A 407 23.35 1.13 5.21
CA LEU A 407 23.64 1.26 3.79
C LEU A 407 24.60 2.43 3.51
N ALA A 408 25.05 2.59 2.25
CA ALA A 408 26.01 3.63 1.82
C ALA A 408 27.31 3.72 2.67
N GLY A 409 27.72 2.62 3.31
CA GLY A 409 28.86 2.62 4.23
C GLY A 409 28.66 3.48 5.49
N GLY A 410 27.40 3.75 5.87
CA GLY A 410 27.03 4.64 6.97
C GLY A 410 26.79 6.09 6.59
N LYS A 411 27.00 6.47 5.30
CA LYS A 411 26.85 7.85 4.79
C LYS A 411 25.38 8.24 4.63
N ILE A 412 24.78 8.69 5.73
CA ILE A 412 23.40 9.17 5.79
C ILE A 412 23.32 10.57 6.42
N VAL A 413 22.54 11.47 5.83
CA VAL A 413 22.21 12.79 6.41
C VAL A 413 20.71 12.99 6.43
N LEU A 414 20.18 13.30 7.62
CA LEU A 414 18.78 13.68 7.83
C LEU A 414 18.67 15.21 7.83
N ALA A 415 17.80 15.78 7.00
CA ALA A 415 17.51 17.21 6.95
C ALA A 415 16.07 17.47 7.40
N LEU A 416 15.86 18.41 8.35
CA LEU A 416 14.52 18.71 8.84
C LEU A 416 13.66 19.37 7.75
N GLU A 417 12.50 18.77 7.47
CA GLU A 417 11.47 19.31 6.58
C GLU A 417 10.25 19.79 7.40
N GLY A 418 9.10 19.14 7.31
CA GLY A 418 7.85 19.43 8.03
C GLY A 418 7.76 18.89 9.47
N GLY A 419 6.55 18.77 9.99
CA GLY A 419 6.25 18.47 11.40
C GLY A 419 6.00 19.72 12.25
N TYR A 420 4.83 19.81 12.85
CA TYR A 420 4.26 21.04 13.42
C TYR A 420 3.83 20.89 14.89
N ASN A 421 3.60 19.66 15.38
CA ASN A 421 3.56 19.40 16.82
C ASN A 421 4.96 19.53 17.43
N LEU A 422 5.19 20.64 18.14
CA LEU A 422 6.46 21.00 18.79
C LEU A 422 7.02 19.98 19.81
N GLU A 423 6.24 19.00 20.27
CA GLU A 423 6.74 17.90 21.09
C GLU A 423 7.04 16.67 20.23
N SER A 424 6.13 16.26 19.34
CA SER A 424 6.32 15.10 18.45
C SER A 424 7.58 15.22 17.60
N ILE A 425 7.85 16.39 17.00
CA ILE A 425 9.10 16.63 16.25
C ILE A 425 10.36 16.46 17.13
N ALA A 426 10.27 16.83 18.41
CA ALA A 426 11.39 16.83 19.34
C ALA A 426 11.75 15.42 19.80
N VAL A 427 10.73 14.56 20.02
CA VAL A 427 10.95 13.15 20.37
C VAL A 427 11.30 12.28 19.15
N SER A 428 10.70 12.51 17.98
CA SER A 428 11.06 11.80 16.75
C SER A 428 12.47 12.15 16.26
N GLY A 429 12.82 13.44 16.20
CA GLY A 429 14.19 13.88 15.87
C GLY A 429 15.24 13.37 16.87
N LEU A 430 14.87 13.21 18.14
CA LEU A 430 15.71 12.55 19.15
C LEU A 430 15.90 11.06 18.86
N ALA A 431 14.84 10.32 18.51
CA ALA A 431 14.93 8.89 18.20
C ALA A 431 15.77 8.61 16.94
N CYS A 432 15.61 9.41 15.88
CA CYS A 432 16.50 9.38 14.72
C CYS A 432 17.97 9.62 15.11
N THR A 433 18.21 10.64 15.95
CA THR A 433 19.57 10.98 16.39
C THR A 433 20.20 9.88 17.25
N LYS A 434 19.42 9.23 18.13
CA LYS A 434 19.84 8.03 18.88
C LYS A 434 20.26 6.90 17.95
N ALA A 435 19.44 6.60 16.93
CA ALA A 435 19.76 5.58 15.92
C ALA A 435 21.06 5.91 15.16
N LEU A 436 21.28 7.17 14.76
CA LEU A 436 22.56 7.61 14.15
C LEU A 436 23.75 7.50 15.09
N LEU A 437 23.57 7.73 16.39
CA LEU A 437 24.62 7.55 17.42
C LEU A 437 24.85 6.09 17.84
N SER A 438 24.12 5.13 17.26
CA SER A 438 24.13 3.70 17.64
C SER A 438 23.67 3.43 19.09
N ASP A 439 22.82 4.31 19.64
CA ASP A 439 22.12 4.00 20.89
C ASP A 439 21.08 2.89 20.65
N PRO A 440 20.70 2.12 21.69
CA PRO A 440 19.53 1.25 21.64
C PRO A 440 18.27 2.03 21.23
N ILE A 441 17.49 1.43 20.34
CA ILE A 441 16.21 1.94 19.87
C ILE A 441 15.12 1.20 20.64
N ASP A 442 14.05 1.91 20.98
CA ASP A 442 12.92 1.34 21.69
C ASP A 442 12.24 0.24 20.85
N ALA A 443 11.49 -0.67 21.50
CA ALA A 443 10.75 -1.70 20.78
C ALA A 443 9.59 -1.11 19.96
N LEU A 444 9.10 -1.90 19.01
CA LEU A 444 7.79 -1.69 18.39
C LEU A 444 6.81 -2.68 19.01
N GLU A 445 5.56 -2.25 19.19
CA GLU A 445 4.45 -3.13 19.57
C GLU A 445 4.10 -4.09 18.40
N PRO A 446 3.36 -5.20 18.64
CA PRO A 446 3.06 -6.19 17.61
C PRO A 446 2.49 -5.61 16.31
N ILE A 447 3.19 -5.90 15.20
CA ILE A 447 3.03 -5.21 13.93
C ILE A 447 2.08 -5.98 13.00
N ILE A 448 0.84 -5.48 12.83
CA ILE A 448 -0.10 -5.93 11.80
C ILE A 448 -0.49 -4.70 10.98
N PRO A 449 -0.05 -4.55 9.72
CA PRO A 449 -0.47 -3.44 8.87
C PRO A 449 -1.95 -3.59 8.52
N ASN A 450 -2.67 -2.46 8.45
CA ASN A 450 -4.05 -2.46 8.00
C ASN A 450 -4.19 -2.84 6.51
N GLU A 451 -5.38 -3.30 6.12
CA GLU A 451 -5.67 -3.80 4.76
C GLU A 451 -5.44 -2.74 3.68
N VAL A 452 -5.76 -1.46 3.96
CA VAL A 452 -5.56 -0.34 3.04
C VAL A 452 -4.08 -0.18 2.71
N CYS A 453 -3.20 -0.22 3.72
CA CYS A 453 -1.75 -0.20 3.51
C CYS A 453 -1.26 -1.41 2.70
N VAL A 454 -1.78 -2.61 2.97
CA VAL A 454 -1.42 -3.81 2.20
C VAL A 454 -1.79 -3.63 0.72
N GLN A 455 -2.98 -3.10 0.43
CA GLN A 455 -3.44 -2.81 -0.92
C GLN A 455 -2.58 -1.75 -1.61
N THR A 456 -2.34 -0.58 -0.98
CA THR A 456 -1.44 0.47 -1.51
C THR A 456 -0.05 -0.07 -1.82
N ILE A 457 0.53 -0.90 -0.94
CA ILE A 457 1.86 -1.48 -1.16
C ILE A 457 1.85 -2.53 -2.28
N HIS A 458 0.74 -3.26 -2.47
CA HIS A 458 0.59 -4.15 -3.63
C HIS A 458 0.54 -3.37 -4.96
N GLU A 459 -0.18 -2.25 -5.03
CA GLU A 459 -0.24 -1.38 -6.21
C GLU A 459 1.13 -0.76 -6.54
N VAL A 460 1.85 -0.27 -5.53
CA VAL A 460 3.23 0.22 -5.68
C VAL A 460 4.14 -0.88 -6.21
N MET A 461 4.02 -2.12 -5.71
CA MET A 461 4.82 -3.25 -6.18
C MET A 461 4.45 -3.71 -7.61
N GLU A 462 3.17 -3.65 -8.00
CA GLU A 462 2.71 -3.92 -9.36
C GLU A 462 3.35 -2.98 -10.39
N VAL A 463 3.45 -1.69 -10.06
CA VAL A 463 4.12 -0.71 -10.93
C VAL A 463 5.65 -0.84 -10.86
N GLN A 464 6.23 -0.90 -9.66
CA GLN A 464 7.68 -0.79 -9.47
C GLN A 464 8.45 -2.08 -9.80
N SER A 465 7.82 -3.26 -9.74
CA SER A 465 8.47 -4.54 -10.10
C SER A 465 8.82 -4.66 -11.58
N ARG A 466 8.29 -3.77 -12.44
CA ARG A 466 8.73 -3.60 -13.85
C ARG A 466 10.15 -2.99 -13.95
N TYR A 467 10.65 -2.35 -12.89
CA TYR A 467 11.94 -1.66 -12.84
C TYR A 467 12.94 -2.27 -11.83
N TRP A 468 12.44 -2.86 -10.74
CA TRP A 468 13.24 -3.37 -9.62
C TRP A 468 13.06 -4.89 -9.45
N LYS A 469 14.15 -5.66 -9.59
CA LYS A 469 14.13 -7.14 -9.52
C LYS A 469 14.00 -7.66 -8.08
N SER A 470 14.29 -6.80 -7.11
CA SER A 470 14.12 -7.04 -5.68
C SER A 470 12.66 -7.08 -5.23
N LEU A 471 11.73 -6.52 -6.03
CA LEU A 471 10.30 -6.57 -5.78
C LEU A 471 9.69 -7.82 -6.43
N THR A 472 9.00 -8.64 -5.62
CA THR A 472 8.33 -9.85 -6.10
C THR A 472 6.93 -10.00 -5.46
N PRO A 473 5.91 -10.48 -6.21
CA PRO A 473 5.99 -10.97 -7.59
C PRO A 473 6.23 -9.85 -8.62
N MET A 474 6.98 -10.18 -9.68
CA MET A 474 7.07 -9.39 -10.90
C MET A 474 5.71 -9.37 -11.58
N TYR A 475 5.14 -8.19 -11.74
CA TYR A 475 3.87 -8.05 -12.42
C TYR A 475 4.07 -7.90 -13.93
N ILE A 476 3.44 -8.80 -14.68
CA ILE A 476 3.45 -8.82 -16.14
C ILE A 476 2.05 -8.45 -16.62
N ASP A 477 1.96 -7.34 -17.35
CA ASP A 477 0.75 -6.91 -18.04
C ASP A 477 0.65 -7.64 -19.39
N PRO A 478 -0.48 -8.28 -19.74
CA PRO A 478 -0.66 -8.89 -21.06
C PRO A 478 -0.41 -7.92 -22.23
N MET A 479 -0.62 -6.62 -22.04
CA MET A 479 -0.36 -5.59 -23.07
C MET A 479 1.14 -5.39 -23.32
N ASP A 480 1.97 -5.46 -22.27
CA ASP A 480 3.44 -5.32 -22.38
C ASP A 480 4.05 -6.51 -23.16
N GLU A 481 3.45 -7.70 -23.04
CA GLU A 481 3.79 -8.90 -23.83
C GLU A 481 3.16 -8.90 -25.25
N GLY A 482 2.51 -7.80 -25.65
CA GLY A 482 1.92 -7.64 -26.99
C GLY A 482 0.65 -8.47 -27.24
N VAL A 483 -0.01 -8.97 -26.19
CA VAL A 483 -1.31 -9.66 -26.31
C VAL A 483 -2.39 -8.61 -26.62
N SER A 484 -3.10 -8.77 -27.74
CA SER A 484 -4.26 -7.90 -28.05
C SER A 484 -5.36 -8.06 -27.00
N LEU A 485 -5.99 -6.96 -26.58
CA LEU A 485 -7.19 -6.95 -25.74
C LEU A 485 -8.30 -7.89 -26.24
N SER A 486 -8.41 -8.08 -27.56
CA SER A 486 -9.37 -9.02 -28.18
C SER A 486 -9.16 -10.49 -27.78
N ASN A 487 -7.99 -10.81 -27.24
CA ASN A 487 -7.56 -12.16 -26.87
C ASN A 487 -7.48 -12.32 -25.34
N VAL A 488 -7.67 -11.24 -24.57
CA VAL A 488 -7.73 -11.28 -23.11
C VAL A 488 -9.15 -11.66 -22.69
N VAL A 489 -9.28 -12.75 -21.94
CA VAL A 489 -10.55 -13.20 -21.37
C VAL A 489 -10.40 -13.27 -19.87
N GLU A 490 -11.32 -12.59 -19.17
CA GLU A 490 -11.40 -12.57 -17.72
C GLU A 490 -11.61 -13.99 -17.16
N LEU A 491 -10.85 -14.34 -16.11
CA LEU A 491 -10.84 -15.69 -15.54
C LEU A 491 -12.23 -16.15 -15.07
N ALA A 492 -13.03 -15.27 -14.47
CA ALA A 492 -14.40 -15.58 -14.04
C ALA A 492 -15.27 -16.09 -15.20
N LYS A 493 -15.17 -15.49 -16.39
CA LYS A 493 -15.91 -15.91 -17.58
C LYS A 493 -15.50 -17.31 -18.05
N VAL A 494 -14.21 -17.64 -17.97
CA VAL A 494 -13.69 -18.99 -18.27
C VAL A 494 -14.20 -20.03 -17.26
N LEU A 495 -14.12 -19.71 -15.96
CA LEU A 495 -14.64 -20.58 -14.88
C LEU A 495 -16.16 -20.79 -14.99
N GLY A 496 -16.90 -19.79 -15.45
CA GLY A 496 -18.34 -19.86 -15.67
C GLY A 496 -18.78 -20.80 -16.78
N VAL A 497 -18.13 -20.71 -17.95
CA VAL A 497 -18.36 -21.65 -19.05
C VAL A 497 -18.01 -23.08 -18.61
N TYR A 498 -16.89 -23.25 -17.89
CA TYR A 498 -16.50 -24.54 -17.33
C TYR A 498 -17.55 -25.11 -16.36
N ARG A 499 -18.01 -24.32 -15.37
CA ARG A 499 -19.00 -24.80 -14.38
C ARG A 499 -20.36 -25.09 -15.02
N THR A 500 -20.78 -24.29 -16.01
CA THR A 500 -22.03 -24.54 -16.76
C THR A 500 -21.97 -25.88 -17.48
N GLU A 501 -20.88 -26.17 -18.20
CA GLU A 501 -20.68 -27.44 -18.89
C GLU A 501 -20.53 -28.60 -17.89
N PHE A 502 -19.82 -28.42 -16.78
CA PHE A 502 -19.69 -29.43 -15.71
C PHE A 502 -21.06 -29.83 -15.13
N LEU A 503 -21.91 -28.86 -14.80
CA LEU A 503 -23.26 -29.12 -14.27
C LEU A 503 -24.18 -29.75 -15.33
N TYR A 504 -24.07 -29.35 -16.60
CA TYR A 504 -24.81 -30.01 -17.69
C TYR A 504 -24.33 -31.46 -17.90
N GLN A 505 -23.02 -31.72 -17.90
CA GLN A 505 -22.48 -33.08 -18.03
C GLN A 505 -22.86 -33.97 -16.86
N ARG A 506 -22.74 -33.47 -15.62
CA ARG A 506 -22.98 -34.22 -14.38
C ARG A 506 -24.47 -34.43 -14.08
N HIS A 507 -25.26 -33.35 -14.13
CA HIS A 507 -26.64 -33.30 -13.61
C HIS A 507 -27.70 -32.94 -14.66
N LYS A 508 -27.32 -32.66 -15.91
CA LYS A 508 -28.23 -32.22 -17.00
C LYS A 508 -28.95 -30.90 -16.71
N MET A 509 -28.40 -30.09 -15.79
CA MET A 509 -28.87 -28.72 -15.54
C MET A 509 -28.69 -27.85 -16.80
N LEU A 510 -29.62 -26.93 -17.03
CA LEU A 510 -29.65 -26.05 -18.20
C LEU A 510 -29.57 -24.58 -17.75
N LYS A 511 -29.00 -23.71 -18.60
CA LYS A 511 -28.98 -22.25 -18.37
C LYS A 511 -30.41 -21.71 -18.43
N LEU A 512 -30.92 -21.23 -17.30
CA LEU A 512 -32.25 -20.66 -17.16
C LEU A 512 -32.35 -19.36 -17.98
N PRO A 513 -33.32 -19.21 -18.90
CA PRO A 513 -33.50 -17.96 -19.62
C PRO A 513 -34.16 -16.92 -18.71
N LEU A 514 -33.62 -15.70 -18.69
CA LEU A 514 -34.14 -14.58 -17.89
C LEU A 514 -35.04 -13.69 -18.74
N SER A 515 -35.97 -12.96 -18.13
CA SER A 515 -36.91 -12.11 -18.89
C SER A 515 -36.21 -10.89 -19.51
N ASN A 516 -35.16 -10.40 -18.82
CA ASN A 516 -34.35 -9.26 -19.21
C ASN A 516 -32.97 -9.71 -19.72
N PRO A 517 -32.63 -9.49 -21.00
CA PRO A 517 -31.32 -9.83 -21.56
C PRO A 517 -30.13 -9.20 -20.82
N THR A 518 -30.33 -8.05 -20.15
CA THR A 518 -29.27 -7.37 -19.40
C THR A 518 -28.82 -8.17 -18.17
N TYR A 519 -29.72 -8.89 -17.49
CA TYR A 519 -29.28 -9.80 -16.42
C TYR A 519 -28.46 -10.96 -16.97
N GLN A 520 -28.72 -11.37 -18.22
CA GLN A 520 -27.98 -12.46 -18.86
C GLN A 520 -26.54 -12.04 -19.24
N THR A 521 -26.30 -10.77 -19.58
CA THR A 521 -24.94 -10.21 -19.73
C THR A 521 -24.27 -9.90 -18.39
N ASP A 522 -25.01 -9.35 -17.43
CA ASP A 522 -24.43 -8.87 -16.17
C ASP A 522 -24.07 -10.03 -15.21
N PHE A 523 -24.87 -11.10 -15.19
CA PHE A 523 -24.74 -12.21 -14.22
C PHE A 523 -24.40 -13.55 -14.87
N LEU A 524 -25.15 -13.98 -15.90
CA LEU A 524 -25.07 -15.35 -16.42
C LEU A 524 -23.84 -15.63 -17.31
N ASP A 525 -23.14 -14.59 -17.75
CA ASP A 525 -21.83 -14.68 -18.40
C ASP A 525 -20.69 -14.26 -17.43
N SER A 526 -21.03 -13.90 -16.18
CA SER A 526 -20.16 -13.36 -15.12
C SER A 526 -20.17 -14.26 -13.88
N VAL A 527 -19.86 -15.55 -14.06
CA VAL A 527 -19.95 -16.55 -12.98
C VAL A 527 -18.73 -16.49 -12.06
N HIS A 528 -18.90 -15.84 -10.91
CA HIS A 528 -17.96 -16.01 -9.79
C HIS A 528 -18.47 -17.16 -8.93
N THR A 529 -17.84 -18.32 -9.06
CA THR A 529 -18.16 -19.46 -8.20
C THR A 529 -17.95 -19.09 -6.74
N THR A 530 -18.82 -19.58 -5.85
CA THR A 530 -18.57 -19.65 -4.40
C THR A 530 -17.35 -20.51 -4.04
N GLY A 531 -16.78 -21.21 -5.04
CA GLY A 531 -15.53 -21.93 -4.92
C GLY A 531 -14.30 -21.03 -4.96
N GLU A 532 -13.40 -21.27 -4.02
CA GLU A 532 -12.14 -20.55 -3.89
C GLU A 532 -11.14 -20.95 -5.00
N PHE A 533 -10.55 -19.96 -5.67
CA PHE A 533 -9.48 -20.20 -6.64
C PHE A 533 -8.11 -20.10 -5.98
N CYS A 534 -7.60 -21.24 -5.52
CA CYS A 534 -6.26 -21.37 -4.94
C CYS A 534 -5.17 -21.22 -6.03
N ALA A 535 -4.84 -19.98 -6.37
CA ALA A 535 -3.78 -19.63 -7.29
C ALA A 535 -2.40 -20.16 -6.85
N ARG A 536 -1.62 -20.64 -7.83
CA ARG A 536 -0.18 -20.89 -7.70
C ARG A 536 0.53 -20.25 -8.87
N THR A 537 1.57 -19.46 -8.61
CA THR A 537 2.29 -18.69 -9.64
C THR A 537 3.47 -19.45 -10.24
N LEU A 538 3.94 -18.98 -11.40
CA LEU A 538 5.10 -19.50 -12.12
C LEU A 538 6.36 -18.77 -11.66
N GLY A 539 7.05 -19.35 -10.68
CA GLY A 539 8.24 -18.73 -10.11
C GLY A 539 7.87 -17.51 -9.26
N ALA A 540 8.39 -16.35 -9.62
CA ALA A 540 8.20 -15.10 -8.88
C ALA A 540 7.47 -14.02 -9.71
N SER A 541 6.51 -14.39 -10.56
CA SER A 541 5.64 -13.47 -11.30
C SER A 541 4.16 -13.62 -10.95
N ASN A 542 3.30 -12.76 -11.51
CA ASN A 542 1.84 -12.89 -11.44
C ASN A 542 1.26 -14.01 -12.34
N ILE A 543 2.05 -14.59 -13.25
CA ILE A 543 1.59 -15.65 -14.17
C ILE A 543 1.21 -16.92 -13.39
N LEU A 544 0.05 -17.49 -13.66
CA LEU A 544 -0.46 -18.70 -13.00
C LEU A 544 0.14 -20.00 -13.57
N ARG A 545 0.22 -21.03 -12.71
CA ARG A 545 0.48 -22.44 -13.02
C ARG A 545 -0.86 -23.18 -13.12
N PRO A 546 -1.39 -23.51 -14.31
CA PRO A 546 -2.69 -24.19 -14.42
C PRO A 546 -2.68 -25.61 -13.83
N ASP A 547 -1.52 -26.27 -13.79
CA ASP A 547 -1.34 -27.61 -13.23
C ASP A 547 -1.24 -27.66 -11.70
N LYS A 548 -1.13 -26.50 -11.05
CA LYS A 548 -1.01 -26.37 -9.58
C LYS A 548 -2.03 -25.41 -8.94
N SER A 549 -2.71 -24.61 -9.74
CA SER A 549 -3.82 -23.77 -9.28
C SER A 549 -5.09 -24.61 -9.21
N VAL A 550 -5.90 -24.45 -8.16
CA VAL A 550 -7.05 -25.33 -7.89
C VAL A 550 -8.30 -24.49 -7.70
N LEU A 551 -9.38 -24.85 -8.41
CA LEU A 551 -10.73 -24.37 -8.15
C LEU A 551 -11.40 -25.29 -7.13
N VAL A 552 -11.84 -24.74 -6.00
CA VAL A 552 -12.47 -25.49 -4.89
C VAL A 552 -13.96 -25.18 -4.83
N ASP A 553 -14.77 -25.73 -5.75
CA ASP A 553 -16.24 -25.56 -5.72
C ASP A 553 -16.88 -26.26 -4.50
N SER A 554 -17.01 -25.49 -3.42
CA SER A 554 -17.60 -25.89 -2.15
C SER A 554 -19.13 -26.06 -2.21
N VAL A 555 -19.79 -25.59 -3.27
CA VAL A 555 -21.25 -25.69 -3.47
C VAL A 555 -21.62 -26.90 -4.35
N ALA A 556 -20.72 -27.42 -5.19
CA ALA A 556 -20.96 -28.62 -6.00
C ALA A 556 -21.46 -29.81 -5.18
N GLN A 557 -20.96 -30.00 -3.95
CA GLN A 557 -21.44 -31.04 -3.02
C GLN A 557 -22.87 -30.82 -2.47
N TYR A 558 -23.38 -29.58 -2.47
CA TYR A 558 -24.78 -29.27 -2.15
C TYR A 558 -25.67 -29.58 -3.37
N VAL A 559 -25.24 -29.15 -4.57
CA VAL A 559 -25.91 -29.46 -5.84
C VAL A 559 -26.05 -30.99 -6.02
N ASP A 560 -24.94 -31.73 -5.83
CA ASP A 560 -24.91 -33.19 -5.86
C ASP A 560 -25.96 -33.82 -4.94
N ARG A 561 -26.09 -33.33 -3.71
CA ARG A 561 -27.00 -33.87 -2.69
C ARG A 561 -28.46 -33.54 -2.98
N ILE A 562 -28.75 -32.36 -3.50
CA ILE A 562 -30.11 -31.95 -3.91
C ILE A 562 -30.59 -32.82 -5.08
N VAL A 563 -29.77 -32.94 -6.12
CA VAL A 563 -30.10 -33.75 -7.31
C VAL A 563 -30.18 -35.25 -6.97
N ALA A 564 -29.27 -35.78 -6.16
CA ALA A 564 -29.32 -37.17 -5.71
C ALA A 564 -30.54 -37.49 -4.82
N SER A 565 -31.16 -36.47 -4.21
CA SER A 565 -32.41 -36.59 -3.46
C SER A 565 -33.67 -36.46 -4.34
N ASN A 566 -33.51 -36.39 -5.67
CA ASN A 566 -34.58 -36.16 -6.65
C ASN A 566 -35.37 -34.85 -6.39
N ASN A 567 -34.70 -33.83 -5.88
CA ASN A 567 -35.24 -32.47 -5.77
C ASN A 567 -34.87 -31.65 -7.00
N GLU A 568 -35.77 -30.74 -7.41
CA GLU A 568 -35.47 -29.73 -8.43
C GLU A 568 -34.64 -28.58 -7.82
N LEU A 569 -33.80 -27.96 -8.65
CA LEU A 569 -32.84 -26.95 -8.24
C LEU A 569 -32.79 -25.81 -9.25
N ILE A 570 -32.86 -24.57 -8.75
CA ILE A 570 -32.39 -23.38 -9.45
C ILE A 570 -31.11 -22.93 -8.71
N ASP A 571 -29.98 -22.96 -9.41
CA ASP A 571 -28.69 -22.50 -8.91
C ASP A 571 -28.41 -21.08 -9.43
N ILE A 572 -28.14 -20.14 -8.53
CA ILE A 572 -28.04 -18.70 -8.84
C ILE A 572 -26.69 -18.19 -8.35
N VAL A 573 -25.87 -17.73 -9.29
CA VAL A 573 -24.56 -17.15 -8.99
C VAL A 573 -24.65 -15.64 -9.00
N ILE A 574 -24.21 -15.04 -7.90
CA ILE A 574 -24.08 -13.58 -7.73
C ILE A 574 -22.59 -13.22 -7.93
N PRO A 575 -22.26 -12.15 -8.67
CA PRO A 575 -20.89 -11.68 -8.84
C PRO A 575 -20.13 -11.44 -7.53
N PHE A 576 -18.80 -11.41 -7.62
CA PHE A 576 -17.93 -11.31 -6.46
C PHE A 576 -18.10 -9.98 -5.69
N GLN A 577 -17.68 -10.00 -4.43
CA GLN A 577 -17.74 -8.91 -3.47
C GLN A 577 -16.97 -7.68 -4.01
N PRO A 578 -17.63 -6.52 -4.23
CA PRO A 578 -16.99 -5.37 -4.84
C PRO A 578 -16.24 -4.50 -3.83
N ALA A 579 -15.32 -3.68 -4.34
CA ALA A 579 -14.33 -2.97 -3.54
C ALA A 579 -14.91 -1.83 -2.69
N THR A 580 -15.93 -1.13 -3.18
CA THR A 580 -16.52 0.05 -2.51
C THR A 580 -17.93 -0.20 -1.98
N GLU A 581 -18.37 0.57 -0.96
CA GLU A 581 -19.73 0.47 -0.42
C GLU A 581 -20.83 0.88 -1.42
N ASP A 582 -20.52 1.81 -2.34
CA ASP A 582 -21.44 2.21 -3.42
C ASP A 582 -21.63 1.08 -4.44
N GLU A 583 -20.56 0.35 -4.78
CA GLU A 583 -20.66 -0.86 -5.60
C GLU A 583 -21.36 -2.00 -4.85
N LYS A 584 -21.10 -2.20 -3.54
CA LYS A 584 -21.84 -3.20 -2.72
C LYS A 584 -23.34 -2.90 -2.74
N THR A 585 -23.71 -1.63 -2.61
CA THR A 585 -25.11 -1.18 -2.71
C THR A 585 -25.68 -1.48 -4.11
N THR A 586 -24.97 -1.08 -5.17
CA THR A 586 -25.37 -1.29 -6.57
C THR A 586 -25.51 -2.76 -6.94
N LEU A 587 -24.55 -3.61 -6.53
CA LEU A 587 -24.57 -5.06 -6.78
C LEU A 587 -25.75 -5.71 -6.05
N LYS A 588 -25.99 -5.33 -4.79
CA LYS A 588 -27.12 -5.83 -4.01
C LYS A 588 -28.46 -5.48 -4.64
N GLU A 589 -28.63 -4.26 -5.15
CA GLU A 589 -29.85 -3.83 -5.85
C GLU A 589 -30.09 -4.67 -7.11
N LYS A 590 -29.11 -4.73 -8.04
CA LYS A 590 -29.21 -5.57 -9.25
C LYS A 590 -29.46 -7.06 -8.92
N SER A 591 -28.80 -7.59 -7.89
CA SER A 591 -28.96 -8.99 -7.46
C SER A 591 -30.34 -9.26 -6.88
N THR A 592 -30.93 -8.28 -6.20
CA THR A 592 -32.30 -8.35 -5.66
C THR A 592 -33.34 -8.35 -6.79
N GLU A 593 -33.08 -7.57 -7.85
CA GLU A 593 -33.87 -7.54 -9.07
C GLU A 593 -33.82 -8.90 -9.82
N LEU A 594 -32.62 -9.50 -9.96
CA LEU A 594 -32.44 -10.84 -10.54
C LEU A 594 -33.19 -11.93 -9.75
N LEU A 595 -33.04 -11.96 -8.42
CA LEU A 595 -33.76 -12.91 -7.57
C LEU A 595 -35.27 -12.75 -7.70
N THR A 596 -35.73 -11.51 -7.91
CA THR A 596 -37.13 -11.17 -8.13
C THR A 596 -37.64 -11.65 -9.50
N ASP A 597 -36.88 -11.45 -10.58
CA ASP A 597 -37.24 -11.94 -11.93
C ASP A 597 -37.37 -13.48 -11.95
N ILE A 598 -36.43 -14.17 -11.32
CA ILE A 598 -36.45 -15.63 -11.20
C ILE A 598 -37.64 -16.09 -10.34
N TRP A 599 -37.93 -15.38 -9.24
CA TRP A 599 -39.04 -15.71 -8.35
C TRP A 599 -40.40 -15.58 -9.05
N ASP A 600 -40.67 -14.41 -9.65
CA ASP A 600 -41.97 -14.11 -10.26
C ASP A 600 -42.24 -14.98 -11.51
N ASN A 601 -41.21 -15.31 -12.32
CA ASN A 601 -41.37 -16.10 -13.55
C ASN A 601 -41.29 -17.63 -13.37
N TYR A 602 -40.66 -18.14 -12.30
CA TYR A 602 -40.46 -19.60 -12.14
C TYR A 602 -40.93 -20.14 -10.78
N ALA A 603 -40.57 -19.49 -9.68
CA ALA A 603 -40.85 -20.00 -8.34
C ALA A 603 -42.32 -19.83 -7.92
N VAL A 604 -42.93 -18.66 -8.19
CA VAL A 604 -44.34 -18.40 -7.88
C VAL A 604 -45.27 -19.31 -8.66
N ILE A 605 -44.98 -19.57 -9.94
CA ILE A 605 -45.82 -20.39 -10.82
C ILE A 605 -45.89 -21.85 -10.36
N THR A 606 -44.82 -22.35 -9.73
CA THR A 606 -44.71 -23.75 -9.29
C THR A 606 -44.90 -23.95 -7.78
N GLY A 607 -44.89 -22.87 -6.98
CA GLY A 607 -44.86 -22.95 -5.52
C GLY A 607 -46.12 -23.54 -4.88
N ASP A 608 -47.29 -23.43 -5.50
CA ASP A 608 -48.52 -24.05 -4.97
C ASP A 608 -48.57 -25.58 -5.14
N GLN A 609 -47.59 -26.19 -5.83
CA GLN A 609 -47.44 -27.64 -5.98
C GLN A 609 -46.17 -28.21 -5.33
N ARG A 610 -45.35 -27.38 -4.68
CA ARG A 610 -43.99 -27.75 -4.23
C ARG A 610 -43.64 -27.10 -2.89
N ARG A 611 -42.74 -27.73 -2.11
CA ARG A 611 -42.08 -27.04 -0.99
C ARG A 611 -40.88 -26.27 -1.53
N ILE A 612 -40.86 -24.95 -1.36
CA ILE A 612 -39.68 -24.14 -1.72
C ILE A 612 -38.75 -24.04 -0.50
N VAL A 613 -37.46 -24.32 -0.71
CA VAL A 613 -36.38 -24.01 0.23
C VAL A 613 -35.46 -22.99 -0.42
N LEU A 614 -35.10 -21.94 0.32
CA LEU A 614 -34.10 -20.96 -0.11
C LEU A 614 -32.77 -21.24 0.61
N LEU A 615 -31.65 -21.16 -0.12
CA LEU A 615 -30.30 -21.32 0.42
C LEU A 615 -29.42 -20.18 -0.13
N ALA A 616 -28.78 -19.42 0.76
CA ALA A 616 -27.85 -18.37 0.40
C ALA A 616 -26.55 -18.46 1.20
N VAL A 617 -25.46 -18.00 0.59
CA VAL A 617 -24.10 -18.05 1.15
C VAL A 617 -23.37 -16.74 0.87
N GLY A 618 -22.50 -16.30 1.78
CA GLY A 618 -21.76 -15.04 1.70
C GLY A 618 -22.68 -13.82 1.47
N PHE A 619 -22.20 -12.87 0.67
CA PHE A 619 -22.94 -11.66 0.27
C PHE A 619 -24.34 -11.95 -0.32
N GLY A 620 -24.55 -13.12 -0.93
CA GLY A 620 -25.86 -13.55 -1.42
C GLY A 620 -26.94 -13.61 -0.32
N CYS A 621 -26.55 -13.74 0.94
CA CYS A 621 -27.44 -13.65 2.11
C CYS A 621 -28.09 -12.26 2.23
N HIS A 622 -27.36 -11.19 1.92
CA HIS A 622 -27.88 -9.82 1.95
C HIS A 622 -28.87 -9.56 0.80
N CYS A 623 -28.57 -10.08 -0.39
CA CYS A 623 -29.44 -10.02 -1.57
C CYS A 623 -30.75 -10.79 -1.32
N MET A 624 -30.65 -12.03 -0.81
CA MET A 624 -31.82 -12.85 -0.49
C MET A 624 -32.71 -12.21 0.59
N VAL A 625 -32.13 -11.66 1.67
CA VAL A 625 -32.92 -10.94 2.68
C VAL A 625 -33.56 -9.67 2.13
N SER A 626 -32.93 -8.98 1.18
CA SER A 626 -33.55 -7.84 0.48
C SER A 626 -34.78 -8.29 -0.32
N PHE A 627 -34.61 -9.29 -1.19
CA PHE A 627 -35.68 -9.92 -1.98
C PHE A 627 -36.84 -10.40 -1.09
N MET A 628 -36.55 -11.05 0.04
CA MET A 628 -37.56 -11.56 0.97
C MET A 628 -38.39 -10.45 1.62
N ASN A 629 -37.85 -9.24 1.79
CA ASN A 629 -38.62 -8.09 2.28
C ASN A 629 -39.59 -7.55 1.22
N GLU A 630 -39.22 -7.60 -0.06
CA GLU A 630 -40.07 -7.18 -1.17
C GLU A 630 -41.20 -8.18 -1.41
N ARG A 631 -40.86 -9.46 -1.63
CA ARG A 631 -41.81 -10.56 -1.87
C ARG A 631 -42.35 -11.20 -0.57
N GLN A 632 -42.40 -10.43 0.53
CA GLN A 632 -42.75 -10.91 1.88
C GLN A 632 -44.05 -11.72 1.97
N LYS A 633 -45.08 -11.40 1.16
CA LYS A 633 -46.35 -12.15 1.16
C LYS A 633 -46.14 -13.56 0.64
N ASP A 634 -45.51 -13.68 -0.52
CA ASP A 634 -45.35 -14.93 -1.24
C ASP A 634 -44.26 -15.79 -0.57
N VAL A 635 -43.23 -15.17 0.00
CA VAL A 635 -42.26 -15.83 0.87
C VAL A 635 -42.94 -16.45 2.09
N THR A 636 -43.78 -15.71 2.82
CA THR A 636 -44.52 -16.28 3.98
C THR A 636 -45.57 -17.34 3.60
N ARG A 637 -45.91 -17.45 2.31
CA ARG A 637 -46.92 -18.38 1.77
C ARG A 637 -46.33 -19.66 1.18
N LEU A 638 -45.18 -19.57 0.51
CA LEU A 638 -44.60 -20.62 -0.33
C LEU A 638 -43.28 -21.19 0.20
N VAL A 639 -42.49 -20.40 0.93
CA VAL A 639 -41.19 -20.86 1.44
C VAL A 639 -41.39 -21.70 2.69
N SER A 640 -40.87 -22.92 2.68
CA SER A 640 -40.89 -23.88 3.79
C SER A 640 -39.69 -23.72 4.73
N CYS A 641 -38.55 -23.26 4.21
CA CYS A 641 -37.33 -22.98 4.98
C CYS A 641 -36.43 -22.00 4.21
N ALA A 642 -35.71 -21.12 4.92
CA ALA A 642 -34.64 -20.29 4.37
C ALA A 642 -33.33 -20.54 5.13
N VAL A 643 -32.22 -20.78 4.44
CA VAL A 643 -30.93 -21.06 5.08
C VAL A 643 -29.87 -20.08 4.60
N LEU A 644 -29.10 -19.54 5.53
CA LEU A 644 -28.13 -18.48 5.29
C LEU A 644 -26.80 -18.84 5.95
N VAL A 645 -25.71 -18.72 5.20
CA VAL A 645 -24.34 -18.89 5.71
C VAL A 645 -23.55 -17.62 5.34
N PRO A 646 -23.56 -16.55 6.17
CA PRO A 646 -22.90 -15.29 5.84
C PRO A 646 -21.38 -15.39 5.68
N GLY A 647 -20.73 -16.43 6.23
CA GLY A 647 -19.29 -16.64 6.10
C GLY A 647 -18.52 -15.73 7.06
N GLU A 648 -17.85 -14.71 6.50
CA GLU A 648 -16.96 -13.78 7.19
C GLU A 648 -17.59 -12.38 7.42
N ASP A 649 -18.80 -12.12 6.87
CA ASP A 649 -19.52 -10.85 7.01
C ASP A 649 -19.94 -10.57 8.48
N GLU A 650 -19.27 -9.62 9.17
CA GLU A 650 -19.61 -9.22 10.56
C GLU A 650 -21.05 -8.68 10.74
N VAL A 651 -21.68 -8.25 9.64
CA VAL A 651 -22.99 -7.59 9.66
C VAL A 651 -24.07 -8.58 9.25
N LEU A 652 -24.81 -9.13 10.22
CA LEU A 652 -25.86 -10.10 9.92
C LEU A 652 -26.95 -9.55 8.97
N PRO A 653 -27.45 -10.35 8.02
CA PRO A 653 -28.52 -9.95 7.10
C PRO A 653 -29.88 -9.93 7.83
N MET A 654 -30.46 -8.73 7.99
CA MET A 654 -31.67 -8.52 8.82
C MET A 654 -32.95 -8.21 8.02
N VAL A 655 -34.01 -9.00 8.21
CA VAL A 655 -35.33 -8.73 7.61
C VAL A 655 -36.03 -7.52 8.24
N THR A 656 -37.12 -7.05 7.65
CA THR A 656 -38.02 -6.03 8.21
C THR A 656 -38.77 -6.57 9.44
N LYS A 657 -39.26 -5.68 10.31
CA LYS A 657 -40.06 -6.06 11.49
C LYS A 657 -41.28 -6.94 11.13
N ARG A 658 -41.89 -6.72 9.96
CA ARG A 658 -43.09 -7.44 9.51
C ARG A 658 -42.84 -8.92 9.17
N LEU A 659 -41.67 -9.25 8.63
CA LEU A 659 -41.28 -10.62 8.31
C LEU A 659 -40.62 -11.34 9.51
N SER A 660 -40.20 -10.60 10.53
CA SER A 660 -39.30 -11.08 11.58
C SER A 660 -39.77 -12.31 12.38
N ASN A 661 -41.06 -12.46 12.67
CA ASN A 661 -41.56 -13.65 13.38
C ASN A 661 -41.43 -14.90 12.50
N TRP A 662 -41.95 -14.84 11.27
CA TRP A 662 -41.83 -15.94 10.31
C TRP A 662 -40.36 -16.29 10.03
N TYR A 663 -39.46 -15.28 9.96
CA TYR A 663 -38.04 -15.50 9.72
C TYR A 663 -37.36 -16.19 10.91
N MET A 664 -37.65 -15.79 12.16
CA MET A 664 -37.18 -16.49 13.35
C MET A 664 -37.68 -17.95 13.44
N GLU A 665 -38.89 -18.24 12.94
CA GLU A 665 -39.49 -19.58 12.98
C GLU A 665 -39.11 -20.48 11.79
N ASN A 666 -38.70 -19.91 10.65
CA ASN A 666 -38.55 -20.61 9.38
C ASN A 666 -37.22 -20.33 8.65
N SER A 667 -36.25 -19.68 9.31
CA SER A 667 -34.87 -19.63 8.82
C SER A 667 -33.86 -20.28 9.75
N PHE A 668 -32.69 -20.60 9.20
CA PHE A 668 -31.48 -20.94 9.94
C PHE A 668 -30.34 -20.05 9.42
N VAL A 669 -29.72 -19.27 10.30
CA VAL A 669 -28.60 -18.38 9.97
C VAL A 669 -27.35 -18.92 10.67
N VAL A 670 -26.53 -19.64 9.91
CA VAL A 670 -25.36 -20.35 10.44
C VAL A 670 -24.16 -19.43 10.45
N VAL A 671 -23.55 -19.25 11.61
CA VAL A 671 -22.43 -18.33 11.86
C VAL A 671 -21.35 -18.99 12.71
N SER A 672 -20.11 -18.49 12.61
CA SER A 672 -18.98 -19.00 13.40
C SER A 672 -19.20 -18.81 14.92
N ASP A 673 -18.51 -19.61 15.72
CA ASP A 673 -18.69 -19.64 17.17
C ASP A 673 -18.17 -18.39 17.90
N ASP A 674 -17.25 -17.67 17.28
CA ASP A 674 -16.57 -16.45 17.70
C ASP A 674 -17.16 -15.16 17.09
N HIS A 675 -18.12 -15.27 16.16
CA HIS A 675 -18.72 -14.12 15.48
C HIS A 675 -19.27 -13.08 16.49
N PRO A 676 -18.98 -11.77 16.32
CA PRO A 676 -19.46 -10.68 17.19
C PRO A 676 -20.98 -10.60 17.45
N ALA A 677 -21.81 -11.35 16.72
CA ALA A 677 -23.23 -11.53 17.01
C ALA A 677 -23.48 -12.18 18.38
N TRP A 678 -22.56 -13.04 18.85
CA TRP A 678 -22.68 -13.73 20.14
C TRP A 678 -22.30 -12.88 21.34
N GLU A 679 -21.44 -11.87 21.18
CA GLU A 679 -21.05 -10.98 22.28
C GLU A 679 -22.13 -9.96 22.66
N ARG A 680 -23.01 -9.62 21.70
CA ARG A 680 -24.13 -8.67 21.89
C ARG A 680 -25.30 -9.24 22.71
N THR A 681 -25.12 -10.40 23.35
CA THR A 681 -26.17 -11.22 24.00
C THR A 681 -26.75 -10.67 25.31
N ASN A 682 -26.23 -9.56 25.85
CA ASN A 682 -26.93 -8.77 26.88
C ASN A 682 -28.17 -8.03 26.35
N GLN A 683 -28.44 -8.07 25.04
CA GLN A 683 -29.72 -7.71 24.45
C GLN A 683 -30.42 -8.97 23.89
N LYS A 684 -31.75 -9.01 23.96
CA LYS A 684 -32.54 -10.13 23.42
C LYS A 684 -32.23 -10.34 21.93
N LEU A 685 -31.96 -11.58 21.54
CA LEU A 685 -31.82 -11.99 20.14
C LEU A 685 -32.96 -11.42 19.30
N ASN A 686 -32.59 -10.71 18.23
CA ASN A 686 -33.51 -9.91 17.46
C ASN A 686 -34.24 -10.83 16.46
N SER A 687 -35.57 -10.93 16.49
CA SER A 687 -36.33 -11.75 15.54
C SER A 687 -36.00 -11.43 14.07
N ARG A 688 -35.54 -10.20 13.81
CA ARG A 688 -35.08 -9.74 12.48
C ARG A 688 -33.80 -10.43 11.97
N SER A 689 -32.98 -11.05 12.81
CA SER A 689 -31.77 -11.78 12.38
C SER A 689 -32.01 -13.27 12.11
N GLY A 690 -33.24 -13.77 12.29
CA GLY A 690 -33.55 -15.19 12.12
C GLY A 690 -33.01 -16.05 13.28
N ASN A 691 -33.21 -17.36 13.19
CA ASN A 691 -32.69 -18.30 14.17
C ASN A 691 -31.17 -18.46 13.98
N LEU A 692 -30.38 -17.90 14.90
CA LEU A 692 -28.91 -17.99 14.82
C LEU A 692 -28.45 -19.39 15.23
N VAL A 693 -27.69 -20.04 14.35
CA VAL A 693 -27.15 -21.38 14.54
C VAL A 693 -25.63 -21.29 14.59
N ARG A 694 -25.03 -21.95 15.58
CA ARG A 694 -23.57 -22.10 15.69
C ARG A 694 -23.05 -23.10 14.65
N SER A 695 -21.99 -22.74 13.94
CA SER A 695 -21.32 -23.66 13.00
C SER A 695 -20.58 -24.81 13.70
N GLY A 696 -20.20 -24.64 14.97
CA GLY A 696 -19.31 -25.56 15.69
C GLY A 696 -17.82 -25.34 15.38
N LYS A 697 -17.47 -24.22 14.76
CA LYS A 697 -16.11 -23.81 14.36
C LYS A 697 -15.89 -22.30 14.60
N PRO A 698 -14.64 -21.86 14.81
CA PRO A 698 -14.28 -20.43 14.75
C PRO A 698 -14.47 -19.87 13.32
N LEU A 699 -14.10 -18.61 13.12
CA LEU A 699 -14.19 -17.94 11.82
C LEU A 699 -13.21 -18.58 10.82
N GLU A 700 -13.73 -19.53 10.03
CA GLU A 700 -13.07 -20.18 8.89
C GLU A 700 -13.57 -19.54 7.58
N LYS A 701 -12.83 -19.68 6.47
CA LYS A 701 -13.26 -19.16 5.17
C LYS A 701 -14.62 -19.72 4.75
N LEU A 702 -15.42 -18.97 4.01
CA LEU A 702 -16.71 -19.45 3.50
C LEU A 702 -16.60 -20.78 2.72
N SER A 703 -15.51 -20.98 1.98
CA SER A 703 -15.16 -22.25 1.30
C SER A 703 -15.07 -23.42 2.28
N GLU A 704 -14.33 -23.26 3.38
CA GLU A 704 -14.12 -24.26 4.43
C GLU A 704 -15.38 -24.46 5.30
N GLN A 705 -16.09 -23.38 5.64
CA GLN A 705 -17.39 -23.46 6.33
C GLN A 705 -18.37 -24.33 5.54
N LEU A 706 -18.52 -24.11 4.23
CA LEU A 706 -19.44 -24.90 3.40
C LEU A 706 -19.00 -26.37 3.25
N LEU A 707 -17.70 -26.65 3.17
CA LEU A 707 -17.19 -28.03 3.21
C LEU A 707 -17.53 -28.74 4.54
N ASN A 708 -17.43 -28.03 5.67
CA ASN A 708 -17.74 -28.57 6.99
C ASN A 708 -19.25 -28.69 7.29
N LEU A 709 -20.07 -27.76 6.77
CA LEU A 709 -21.49 -27.63 7.16
C LEU A 709 -22.48 -28.54 6.43
N ASN A 710 -22.14 -29.12 5.27
CA ASN A 710 -23.06 -29.90 4.41
C ASN A 710 -23.97 -30.85 5.21
N ASN A 711 -23.40 -31.78 5.99
CA ASN A 711 -24.18 -32.77 6.72
C ASN A 711 -25.11 -32.15 7.78
N THR A 712 -24.60 -31.19 8.57
CA THR A 712 -25.40 -30.51 9.61
C THR A 712 -26.56 -29.74 9.00
N LEU A 713 -26.30 -29.01 7.92
CA LEU A 713 -27.24 -28.11 7.26
C LEU A 713 -28.37 -28.88 6.58
N PHE A 714 -28.07 -29.94 5.83
CA PHE A 714 -29.12 -30.77 5.22
C PHE A 714 -29.94 -31.53 6.27
N ASN A 715 -29.34 -32.02 7.36
CA ASN A 715 -30.11 -32.66 8.43
C ASN A 715 -31.11 -31.67 9.06
N GLN A 716 -30.73 -30.41 9.26
CA GLN A 716 -31.62 -29.35 9.75
C GLN A 716 -32.74 -29.01 8.76
N ILE A 717 -32.45 -28.95 7.45
CA ILE A 717 -33.49 -28.81 6.41
C ILE A 717 -34.44 -29.99 6.45
N ASP A 718 -33.93 -31.23 6.41
CA ASP A 718 -34.75 -32.44 6.38
C ASP A 718 -35.68 -32.53 7.60
N ASP A 719 -35.18 -32.24 8.80
CA ASP A 719 -35.99 -32.27 10.03
C ASP A 719 -37.01 -31.11 10.08
N LYS A 720 -36.66 -29.92 9.57
CA LYS A 720 -37.62 -28.82 9.37
C LYS A 720 -38.72 -29.23 8.38
N LEU A 721 -38.39 -29.85 7.25
CA LEU A 721 -39.36 -30.30 6.24
C LEU A 721 -40.26 -31.45 6.75
N LYS A 722 -39.73 -32.37 7.56
CA LYS A 722 -40.51 -33.41 8.28
C LYS A 722 -41.46 -32.84 9.33
N SER A 723 -41.12 -31.69 9.94
CA SER A 723 -41.96 -31.03 10.95
C SER A 723 -43.20 -30.33 10.38
N LEU A 724 -43.21 -30.05 9.07
CA LEU A 724 -44.34 -29.39 8.39
C LEU A 724 -45.45 -30.41 8.08
N PRO A 725 -46.74 -29.98 8.10
CA PRO A 725 -47.85 -30.84 7.67
C PRO A 725 -47.58 -31.45 6.29
N PRO A 726 -47.94 -32.72 6.03
CA PRO A 726 -47.70 -33.36 4.74
C PRO A 726 -48.29 -32.52 3.61
N PHE A 727 -47.57 -32.46 2.49
CA PHE A 727 -48.08 -31.79 1.30
C PHE A 727 -49.36 -32.50 0.84
N PRO A 728 -50.40 -31.78 0.35
CA PRO A 728 -51.63 -32.43 -0.10
C PRO A 728 -51.34 -33.50 -1.18
N GLU A 729 -51.64 -34.76 -0.87
CA GLU A 729 -51.68 -35.82 -1.88
C GLU A 729 -52.91 -35.60 -2.76
N ASP A 730 -52.68 -35.06 -3.95
CA ASP A 730 -53.76 -34.78 -4.91
C ASP A 730 -54.46 -36.07 -5.33
N GLN A 731 -55.79 -36.11 -5.22
CA GLN A 731 -56.62 -37.23 -5.71
C GLN A 731 -56.81 -37.20 -7.24
N HIS A 732 -55.77 -36.77 -7.96
CA HIS A 732 -55.77 -36.67 -9.41
C HIS A 732 -54.88 -37.76 -10.01
N GLU A 733 -55.53 -38.71 -10.71
CA GLU A 733 -54.85 -39.62 -11.63
C GLU A 733 -53.94 -38.82 -12.57
N SER A 734 -52.72 -39.31 -12.77
CA SER A 734 -51.69 -38.65 -13.56
C SER A 734 -52.08 -38.56 -15.04
N LYS A 735 -52.78 -37.48 -15.41
CA LYS A 735 -52.78 -37.00 -16.79
C LYS A 735 -51.36 -36.54 -17.14
N PRO A 736 -50.85 -36.85 -18.33
CA PRO A 736 -49.59 -36.27 -18.79
C PRO A 736 -49.69 -34.74 -18.75
N ILE A 737 -48.67 -34.09 -18.20
CA ILE A 737 -48.49 -32.64 -18.34
C ILE A 737 -48.20 -32.40 -19.83
N GLU A 738 -49.02 -31.56 -20.49
CA GLU A 738 -48.75 -31.13 -21.86
C GLU A 738 -47.39 -30.43 -21.90
N THR A 739 -46.57 -30.78 -22.89
CA THR A 739 -45.18 -30.35 -22.93
C THR A 739 -45.09 -28.83 -23.09
N PHE A 740 -44.04 -28.21 -22.55
CA PHE A 740 -43.83 -26.75 -22.65
C PHE A 740 -43.85 -26.22 -24.10
N MET A 741 -43.51 -27.08 -25.08
CA MET A 741 -43.65 -26.81 -26.52
C MET A 741 -45.10 -26.59 -26.98
N ASP A 742 -46.05 -27.34 -26.42
CA ASP A 742 -47.46 -27.32 -26.81
C ASP A 742 -48.11 -25.98 -26.39
N VAL A 743 -47.78 -25.49 -25.19
CA VAL A 743 -48.17 -24.16 -24.72
C VAL A 743 -47.65 -23.07 -25.65
N LEU A 744 -46.38 -23.12 -26.07
CA LEU A 744 -45.81 -22.15 -27.01
C LEU A 744 -46.49 -22.18 -28.38
N SER A 745 -46.94 -23.35 -28.85
CA SER A 745 -47.68 -23.48 -30.11
C SER A 745 -49.06 -22.80 -30.10
N SER A 746 -49.67 -22.64 -28.92
CA SER A 746 -50.99 -22.02 -28.75
C SER A 746 -51.00 -20.48 -28.89
N ILE A 747 -49.82 -19.85 -28.86
CA ILE A 747 -49.66 -18.38 -28.81
C ILE A 747 -49.61 -17.76 -30.23
N SER A 748 -49.48 -18.58 -31.29
CA SER A 748 -49.20 -18.12 -32.66
C SER A 748 -50.40 -17.94 -33.60
N GLU A 749 -51.57 -17.52 -33.10
CA GLU A 749 -52.70 -17.09 -33.96
C GLU A 749 -53.08 -15.60 -33.73
N PRO A 750 -52.96 -14.73 -34.75
CA PRO A 750 -53.34 -13.33 -34.65
C PRO A 750 -54.86 -13.15 -34.78
N ARG A 751 -55.54 -12.78 -33.70
CA ARG A 751 -56.96 -12.40 -33.75
C ARG A 751 -57.15 -11.08 -34.50
N THR A 752 -58.01 -11.10 -35.52
CA THR A 752 -58.44 -9.90 -36.25
C THR A 752 -59.63 -9.23 -35.55
N SER A 753 -59.65 -7.89 -35.55
CA SER A 753 -60.78 -7.09 -35.07
C SER A 753 -60.85 -5.74 -35.79
N GLU A 754 -61.97 -5.45 -36.44
CA GLU A 754 -62.25 -4.16 -37.09
C GLU A 754 -62.76 -3.08 -36.10
N PRO A 755 -62.73 -1.78 -36.46
CA PRO A 755 -62.65 -0.70 -35.48
C PRO A 755 -63.97 0.00 -35.13
N SER A 756 -64.01 0.66 -33.97
CA SER A 756 -65.07 1.60 -33.57
C SER A 756 -64.52 3.01 -33.23
N THR A 757 -64.72 3.93 -34.16
CA THR A 757 -64.81 5.42 -34.05
C THR A 757 -64.64 6.11 -32.68
N GLY A 758 -63.85 7.20 -32.59
CA GLY A 758 -64.02 8.18 -31.50
C GLY A 758 -62.98 9.30 -31.23
N VAL A 759 -62.96 10.37 -32.06
CA VAL A 759 -62.58 11.77 -31.69
C VAL A 759 -61.19 12.07 -31.06
N ALA A 760 -60.23 12.36 -31.95
CA ALA A 760 -59.32 13.52 -32.00
C ALA A 760 -58.75 14.23 -30.73
N ASN A 761 -57.42 14.42 -30.75
CA ASN A 761 -56.81 15.77 -30.74
C ASN A 761 -55.45 15.77 -31.48
N SER A 762 -54.93 16.92 -31.93
CA SER A 762 -53.96 16.97 -33.05
C SER A 762 -52.74 17.90 -32.89
N ALA A 763 -51.52 17.36 -33.09
CA ALA A 763 -50.34 17.96 -33.77
C ALA A 763 -49.13 16.99 -33.71
N GLY A 764 -48.28 16.79 -34.75
CA GLY A 764 -48.42 17.18 -36.15
C GLY A 764 -47.10 17.60 -36.85
N VAL A 765 -46.17 16.68 -37.15
CA VAL A 765 -44.98 16.94 -38.01
C VAL A 765 -44.73 15.75 -38.98
N HIS A 766 -44.13 16.05 -40.14
CA HIS A 766 -44.07 15.26 -41.38
C HIS A 766 -43.50 13.83 -41.35
N SER A 767 -43.99 13.03 -42.32
CA SER A 767 -43.45 11.74 -42.76
C SER A 767 -42.47 11.87 -43.94
N ARG A 768 -41.73 10.77 -44.23
CA ARG A 768 -41.22 10.43 -45.57
C ARG A 768 -40.85 8.94 -45.66
N ASP A 769 -41.67 8.15 -46.35
CA ASP A 769 -41.47 6.72 -46.56
C ASP A 769 -40.54 6.41 -47.74
N VAL A 770 -39.77 5.33 -47.64
CA VAL A 770 -39.29 4.53 -48.78
C VAL A 770 -39.34 3.05 -48.37
N ALA A 771 -39.98 2.21 -49.17
CA ALA A 771 -40.20 0.78 -48.86
C ALA A 771 -39.33 -0.17 -49.71
N MET A 772 -39.05 -1.36 -49.17
CA MET A 772 -38.49 -2.53 -49.86
C MET A 772 -39.10 -3.82 -49.25
N PRO A 773 -39.03 -5.00 -49.91
CA PRO A 773 -40.07 -6.04 -49.81
C PRO A 773 -39.67 -7.25 -48.94
N PRO A 774 -40.62 -8.11 -48.58
CA PRO A 774 -40.35 -9.30 -47.78
C PRO A 774 -39.53 -10.34 -48.57
N ARG A 775 -38.55 -10.95 -47.89
CA ARG A 775 -37.94 -12.23 -48.29
C ARG A 775 -38.18 -13.27 -47.22
N GLN A 776 -38.77 -14.39 -47.61
CA GLN A 776 -38.73 -15.61 -46.80
C GLN A 776 -37.26 -16.04 -46.64
N GLN A 777 -36.85 -16.38 -45.42
CA GLN A 777 -35.65 -17.16 -45.17
C GLN A 777 -36.04 -18.48 -44.52
N GLN A 778 -35.45 -19.56 -45.01
CA GLN A 778 -35.62 -20.89 -44.43
C GLN A 778 -34.83 -20.98 -43.13
N LEU A 779 -35.38 -21.67 -42.12
CA LEU A 779 -34.66 -22.02 -40.91
C LEU A 779 -33.42 -22.85 -41.29
N SER A 780 -32.24 -22.33 -40.94
CA SER A 780 -30.96 -23.02 -41.09
C SER A 780 -30.24 -23.04 -39.73
N THR A 781 -29.42 -24.06 -39.51
CA THR A 781 -28.77 -24.31 -38.21
C THR A 781 -27.75 -23.22 -37.86
N PRO A 782 -27.62 -22.81 -36.58
CA PRO A 782 -26.68 -21.76 -36.18
C PRO A 782 -25.21 -22.09 -36.53
N SER A 783 -24.57 -21.23 -37.31
CA SER A 783 -23.18 -21.38 -37.76
C SER A 783 -22.14 -21.28 -36.64
N SER A 784 -22.51 -20.75 -35.48
CA SER A 784 -21.65 -20.68 -34.29
C SER A 784 -21.14 -22.06 -33.83
N TYR A 785 -21.99 -23.10 -33.91
CA TYR A 785 -21.62 -24.44 -33.44
C TYR A 785 -20.57 -25.11 -34.34
N GLN A 786 -20.63 -24.91 -35.67
CA GLN A 786 -19.61 -25.41 -36.60
C GLN A 786 -18.28 -24.67 -36.42
N ASN A 787 -18.30 -23.35 -36.25
CA ASN A 787 -17.07 -22.57 -36.00
C ASN A 787 -16.38 -23.02 -34.70
N PHE A 788 -17.14 -23.32 -33.65
CA PHE A 788 -16.60 -23.85 -32.38
C PHE A 788 -16.02 -25.27 -32.53
N GLN A 789 -16.72 -26.17 -33.24
CA GLN A 789 -16.22 -27.51 -33.56
C GLN A 789 -14.91 -27.46 -34.39
N GLU A 790 -14.82 -26.56 -35.38
CA GLU A 790 -13.58 -26.33 -36.13
C GLU A 790 -12.44 -25.79 -35.25
N SER A 791 -12.72 -24.87 -34.32
CA SER A 791 -11.71 -24.35 -33.39
C SER A 791 -11.16 -25.44 -32.47
N LEU A 792 -12.02 -26.29 -31.91
CA LEU A 792 -11.60 -27.45 -31.13
C LEU A 792 -10.80 -28.46 -31.98
N ALA A 793 -11.20 -28.70 -33.23
CA ALA A 793 -10.46 -29.58 -34.14
C ALA A 793 -9.05 -29.03 -34.49
N ARG A 794 -8.90 -27.71 -34.63
CA ARG A 794 -7.60 -27.05 -34.84
C ARG A 794 -6.70 -27.11 -33.60
N ILE A 795 -7.26 -26.93 -32.40
CA ILE A 795 -6.52 -27.10 -31.14
C ILE A 795 -6.08 -28.57 -30.98
N SER A 796 -6.96 -29.53 -31.26
CA SER A 796 -6.62 -30.95 -31.20
C SER A 796 -5.58 -31.37 -32.26
N SER A 797 -5.58 -30.76 -33.45
CA SER A 797 -4.59 -31.07 -34.48
C SER A 797 -3.20 -30.51 -34.14
N LEU A 798 -3.13 -29.29 -33.58
CA LEU A 798 -1.91 -28.71 -33.01
C LEU A 798 -1.32 -29.59 -31.89
N HIS A 799 -2.16 -30.12 -31.00
CA HIS A 799 -1.72 -30.99 -29.93
C HIS A 799 -1.19 -32.35 -30.44
N SER A 800 -1.68 -32.82 -31.60
CA SER A 800 -1.21 -34.05 -32.24
C SER A 800 0.07 -33.87 -33.07
N SER A 801 0.31 -32.69 -33.65
CA SER A 801 1.54 -32.41 -34.41
C SER A 801 2.74 -32.12 -33.51
N LEU A 802 2.52 -31.51 -32.34
CA LEU A 802 3.56 -31.32 -31.30
C LEU A 802 4.01 -32.63 -30.63
N SER A 803 3.25 -33.72 -30.79
CA SER A 803 3.56 -35.04 -30.18
C SER A 803 4.30 -36.03 -31.09
N GLN A 804 4.68 -35.65 -32.33
CA GLN A 804 5.39 -36.54 -33.27
C GLN A 804 6.84 -36.12 -33.62
N SER A 805 7.42 -35.17 -32.87
CA SER A 805 8.76 -34.62 -33.13
C SER A 805 9.77 -34.90 -32.00
N SER A 806 9.89 -36.17 -31.58
CA SER A 806 10.99 -36.66 -30.71
C SER A 806 11.95 -37.58 -31.48
N PRO A 807 13.09 -37.09 -32.00
CA PRO A 807 14.13 -37.93 -32.58
C PRO A 807 14.86 -38.74 -31.50
N GLY A 808 15.05 -40.04 -31.74
CA GLY A 808 15.83 -40.91 -30.86
C GLY A 808 17.35 -40.69 -30.97
N ILE A 809 18.08 -41.29 -30.02
CA ILE A 809 19.55 -41.22 -29.91
C ILE A 809 20.23 -41.88 -31.13
N GLY A 810 21.18 -41.17 -31.76
CA GLY A 810 21.98 -41.66 -32.90
C GLY A 810 23.31 -40.91 -33.06
N SER A 811 24.39 -41.65 -33.31
CA SER A 811 25.80 -41.20 -33.20
C SER A 811 26.41 -40.53 -34.45
N ASN A 812 27.52 -39.80 -34.25
CA ASN A 812 28.56 -39.39 -35.24
C ASN A 812 28.17 -38.26 -36.23
N ASN A 813 29.07 -37.39 -36.73
CA ASN A 813 30.52 -37.18 -36.50
C ASN A 813 30.96 -35.77 -36.97
N GLY A 814 32.01 -35.19 -36.35
CA GLY A 814 32.88 -34.17 -36.99
C GLY A 814 32.58 -32.67 -36.74
N PRO A 815 33.61 -31.80 -36.56
CA PRO A 815 33.45 -30.35 -36.30
C PRO A 815 33.84 -29.44 -37.49
N LEU A 816 33.46 -28.16 -37.43
CA LEU A 816 34.15 -27.04 -38.13
C LEU A 816 33.89 -25.68 -37.46
N ALA A 817 34.70 -24.67 -37.78
CA ALA A 817 34.86 -23.40 -37.06
C ALA A 817 34.07 -22.22 -37.68
N PRO A 818 33.88 -21.07 -36.97
CA PRO A 818 32.99 -19.99 -37.41
C PRO A 818 33.64 -19.00 -38.40
N SER A 819 32.82 -18.38 -39.25
CA SER A 819 33.19 -17.28 -40.16
C SER A 819 32.02 -16.30 -40.35
N ALA A 820 32.31 -15.08 -40.82
CA ALA A 820 31.38 -13.95 -40.80
C ALA A 820 30.90 -13.47 -42.19
N THR A 821 30.06 -12.42 -42.18
CA THR A 821 29.77 -11.43 -43.26
C THR A 821 28.84 -11.75 -44.46
N ARG A 822 27.58 -11.28 -44.32
CA ARG A 822 26.82 -10.34 -45.19
C ARG A 822 26.41 -10.65 -46.67
N TYR A 823 25.37 -9.91 -47.10
CA TYR A 823 24.86 -9.58 -48.46
C TYR A 823 24.01 -10.66 -49.20
N SER A 824 23.04 -10.36 -50.08
CA SER A 824 22.08 -9.21 -50.25
C SER A 824 21.20 -9.36 -51.52
N SER A 825 20.05 -8.69 -51.63
CA SER A 825 19.46 -8.04 -52.85
C SER A 825 17.96 -7.68 -52.59
N SER A 826 17.23 -6.85 -53.37
CA SER A 826 17.44 -6.24 -54.70
C SER A 826 16.80 -4.84 -54.86
N SER A 827 17.30 -4.02 -55.80
CA SER A 827 16.67 -2.78 -56.33
C SER A 827 16.44 -2.89 -57.86
N PRO A 828 15.88 -1.89 -58.57
CA PRO A 828 16.63 -0.74 -59.16
C PRO A 828 15.88 0.61 -58.92
N ILE A 829 15.96 1.77 -59.63
CA ILE A 829 16.52 2.25 -60.93
C ILE A 829 17.14 3.69 -60.73
N SER A 830 17.54 4.42 -61.77
CA SER A 830 18.19 5.77 -61.75
C SER A 830 17.99 6.49 -63.12
N PRO A 831 18.76 7.53 -63.57
CA PRO A 831 19.42 8.74 -62.97
C PRO A 831 18.77 10.03 -63.62
N PRO A 832 19.39 11.21 -63.94
CA PRO A 832 20.71 11.82 -63.67
C PRO A 832 20.73 13.30 -63.15
N SER A 833 21.02 14.34 -63.98
CA SER A 833 21.66 15.65 -63.59
C SER A 833 21.57 16.72 -64.74
N PRO A 834 22.18 17.96 -64.74
CA PRO A 834 23.19 18.58 -63.83
C PRO A 834 23.19 20.16 -63.61
N LEU A 835 24.25 20.68 -62.93
CA LEU A 835 25.05 21.95 -63.13
C LEU A 835 24.94 23.24 -62.23
N VAL A 836 26.13 23.87 -62.03
CA VAL A 836 26.55 25.28 -61.68
C VAL A 836 26.93 25.72 -60.22
N ASP A 837 28.12 26.36 -60.15
CA ASP A 837 29.00 26.93 -59.10
C ASP A 837 28.51 28.01 -58.09
N ARG A 838 29.24 28.19 -56.94
CA ARG A 838 30.17 29.35 -56.68
C ARG A 838 30.87 29.46 -55.28
N VAL A 839 32.22 29.46 -55.30
CA VAL A 839 33.23 30.37 -54.65
C VAL A 839 33.22 30.76 -53.14
N SER A 840 34.17 30.15 -52.38
CA SER A 840 35.24 30.68 -51.48
C SER A 840 35.10 31.81 -50.41
N LEU A 841 35.67 31.55 -49.21
CA LEU A 841 36.75 32.26 -48.43
C LEU A 841 36.68 31.84 -46.93
N THR A 842 37.60 31.10 -46.27
CA THR A 842 38.97 31.39 -45.74
C THR A 842 39.11 32.71 -44.98
N THR A 843 39.72 32.85 -43.78
CA THR A 843 40.79 32.12 -43.01
C THR A 843 40.45 32.07 -41.48
N GLY A 844 41.25 31.59 -40.50
CA GLY A 844 42.52 30.83 -40.45
C GLY A 844 43.58 31.36 -39.44
N ASN A 845 44.13 30.47 -38.59
CA ASN A 845 45.35 30.55 -37.74
C ASN A 845 45.37 31.30 -36.36
N ALA A 846 45.23 30.51 -35.29
CA ALA A 846 46.30 30.09 -34.35
C ALA A 846 47.37 31.08 -33.77
N SER A 847 47.38 31.13 -32.41
CA SER A 847 48.54 30.95 -31.49
C SER A 847 49.75 31.92 -31.48
N GLN A 848 49.95 32.61 -30.33
CA GLN A 848 51.27 32.67 -29.65
C GLN A 848 51.20 33.10 -28.16
N ARG A 849 52.34 33.00 -27.45
CA ARG A 849 52.50 33.20 -25.99
C ARG A 849 52.80 34.64 -25.58
N SER A 850 52.40 35.04 -24.37
CA SER A 850 53.27 35.79 -23.44
C SER A 850 52.74 35.83 -22.00
N GLN A 851 53.67 35.84 -21.04
CA GLN A 851 53.51 36.24 -19.63
C GLN A 851 54.15 37.63 -19.48
N PRO A 852 53.73 38.48 -18.51
CA PRO A 852 54.58 38.60 -17.32
C PRO A 852 53.86 38.95 -15.99
N TYR A 853 54.48 38.57 -14.88
CA TYR A 853 54.31 39.21 -13.56
C TYR A 853 55.06 40.56 -13.50
N PRO A 854 54.68 41.45 -12.56
CA PRO A 854 55.67 41.84 -11.55
C PRO A 854 55.13 41.79 -10.11
N SER A 855 56.01 42.04 -9.13
CA SER A 855 55.72 41.97 -7.68
C SER A 855 56.42 43.08 -6.90
N LEU A 856 56.04 43.25 -5.61
CA LEU A 856 56.63 44.17 -4.61
C LEU A 856 56.28 45.67 -4.86
N SER A 857 56.09 46.52 -3.85
CA SER A 857 56.70 46.54 -2.52
C SER A 857 55.86 47.29 -1.46
N SER A 858 56.28 47.18 -0.19
CA SER A 858 55.64 47.75 1.01
C SER A 858 55.99 49.21 1.29
N ARG A 859 55.09 49.96 1.97
CA ARG A 859 55.48 51.08 2.83
C ARG A 859 54.58 51.23 4.06
N SER A 860 55.17 51.72 5.15
CA SER A 860 54.57 51.78 6.50
C SER A 860 54.66 53.18 7.10
N GLN A 861 53.61 53.58 7.82
CA GLN A 861 53.52 54.68 8.80
C GLN A 861 52.07 54.66 9.34
N GLN A 862 51.71 55.08 10.55
CA GLN A 862 52.34 55.15 11.87
C GLN A 862 51.23 55.69 12.81
N GLN A 863 51.05 55.07 13.98
CA GLN A 863 50.45 55.62 15.21
C GLN A 863 49.53 56.86 15.16
N GLN A 864 48.29 56.69 15.64
CA GLN A 864 47.81 57.45 16.81
C GLN A 864 46.60 56.78 17.49
N GLN A 865 46.65 56.68 18.83
CA GLN A 865 45.44 56.74 19.68
C GLN A 865 45.19 58.22 20.03
N PRO A 866 43.98 58.61 20.43
CA PRO A 866 43.72 58.64 21.88
C PRO A 866 42.25 58.33 22.27
N GLY A 867 42.00 58.30 23.59
CA GLY A 867 40.70 58.71 24.15
C GLY A 867 39.76 57.59 24.58
N ALA A 868 39.76 57.27 25.87
CA ALA A 868 38.66 56.56 26.51
C ALA A 868 37.57 57.55 26.93
N ASN A 869 36.31 57.10 26.92
CA ASN A 869 35.26 57.63 27.80
C ASN A 869 34.19 56.55 28.04
N SER A 870 34.08 56.11 29.29
CA SER A 870 32.92 55.39 29.81
C SER A 870 31.91 56.40 30.38
N PRO A 871 30.64 56.02 30.61
CA PRO A 871 30.36 55.53 31.96
C PRO A 871 29.42 54.32 32.03
N SER A 872 29.53 53.57 33.11
CA SER A 872 28.53 52.63 33.61
C SER A 872 27.34 53.35 34.24
N LEU A 873 26.13 52.77 34.14
CA LEU A 873 25.08 52.92 35.15
C LEU A 873 24.14 51.71 35.13
N SER A 874 23.28 51.59 36.14
CA SER A 874 22.77 50.30 36.62
C SER A 874 21.35 50.38 37.20
N ILE A 875 20.61 49.27 37.09
CA ILE A 875 19.45 48.88 37.94
C ILE A 875 18.20 49.75 37.81
N HIS A 876 17.03 49.13 37.54
CA HIS A 876 15.87 49.19 38.43
C HIS A 876 14.80 48.13 38.11
N GLN A 877 14.11 47.66 39.15
CA GLN A 877 12.86 46.87 39.10
C GLN A 877 11.64 47.79 39.37
N TYR A 878 10.46 47.19 39.56
CA TYR A 878 9.16 47.76 39.99
C TYR A 878 8.28 48.38 38.87
N ASP A 879 6.96 48.15 38.82
CA ASP A 879 6.17 47.07 39.45
C ASP A 879 4.77 46.91 38.79
N GLN A 880 4.02 45.91 39.28
CA GLN A 880 2.54 45.76 39.32
C GLN A 880 1.66 46.87 38.72
N TYR A 881 0.64 46.45 37.96
CA TYR A 881 -0.72 47.01 38.08
C TYR A 881 -1.77 45.90 38.11
N SER A 882 -2.60 45.90 39.16
CA SER A 882 -3.71 44.97 39.35
C SER A 882 -5.05 45.59 38.92
N GLY A 883 -5.85 44.85 38.14
CA GLY A 883 -7.18 45.29 37.70
C GLY A 883 -8.19 44.16 37.60
N SER A 884 -9.19 44.18 38.47
CA SER A 884 -10.40 43.35 38.43
C SER A 884 -11.60 44.25 38.77
N PRO A 885 -12.87 43.85 38.60
CA PRO A 885 -13.39 42.56 38.12
C PRO A 885 -14.43 42.69 36.97
N HIS A 886 -14.95 41.56 36.47
CA HIS A 886 -16.39 41.28 36.54
C HIS A 886 -16.71 39.80 36.26
N GLN A 887 -17.80 39.31 36.84
CA GLN A 887 -18.34 37.96 36.64
C GLN A 887 -19.34 37.97 35.48
N ARG A 888 -19.46 36.86 34.74
CA ARG A 888 -20.76 36.30 34.31
C ARG A 888 -20.67 34.83 33.88
N GLU A 889 -21.47 34.02 34.55
CA GLU A 889 -22.29 32.92 34.03
C GLU A 889 -21.69 32.01 32.94
N LEU A 890 -21.22 30.84 33.38
CA LEU A 890 -21.19 29.63 32.55
C LEU A 890 -22.62 29.13 32.30
N GLN A 891 -22.91 28.66 31.09
CA GLN A 891 -24.05 27.78 30.79
C GLN A 891 -23.53 26.54 30.05
N ASP A 892 -24.02 25.36 30.44
CA ASP A 892 -23.69 24.11 29.79
C ASP A 892 -24.24 24.04 28.36
N TYR A 893 -23.44 23.54 27.41
CA TYR A 893 -23.97 22.92 26.20
C TYR A 893 -23.16 21.68 25.81
N SER A 894 -23.82 20.52 25.86
CA SER A 894 -23.30 19.28 25.28
C SER A 894 -23.36 19.37 23.75
N PRO A 895 -22.35 18.87 23.01
CA PRO A 895 -22.45 18.74 21.57
C PRO A 895 -23.58 17.78 21.19
N ARG A 896 -24.33 18.13 20.15
CA ARG A 896 -25.22 17.23 19.41
C ARG A 896 -24.78 17.23 17.95
N ASN A 897 -24.60 16.06 17.38
CA ASN A 897 -24.45 15.90 15.94
C ASN A 897 -25.73 16.39 15.24
N GLN A 898 -25.58 17.32 14.29
CA GLN A 898 -26.53 17.47 13.20
C GLN A 898 -25.78 17.90 11.93
N SER A 899 -26.22 17.36 10.80
CA SER A 899 -25.44 17.27 9.58
C SER A 899 -25.96 18.18 8.46
N GLN A 900 -25.22 18.20 7.35
CA GLN A 900 -25.64 18.53 5.98
C GLN A 900 -25.64 20.01 5.51
N GLN A 901 -24.94 20.17 4.37
CA GLN A 901 -25.32 20.93 3.18
C GLN A 901 -25.56 22.46 3.29
N VAL A 902 -24.57 23.25 2.84
CA VAL A 902 -24.74 24.18 1.70
C VAL A 902 -23.43 24.24 0.88
N TYR A 903 -23.56 24.50 -0.43
CA TYR A 903 -22.57 24.98 -1.42
C TYR A 903 -22.07 24.01 -2.49
N SER A 904 -22.93 23.84 -3.50
CA SER A 904 -22.52 23.72 -4.90
C SER A 904 -23.01 24.96 -5.68
N GLN A 905 -22.63 25.07 -6.95
CA GLN A 905 -22.98 26.14 -7.92
C GLN A 905 -22.33 27.52 -7.71
N ARG A 906 -21.32 27.80 -8.56
CA ARG A 906 -21.29 28.99 -9.42
C ARG A 906 -20.30 28.81 -10.59
N GLN A 907 -20.79 28.30 -11.72
CA GLN A 907 -20.11 28.40 -13.02
C GLN A 907 -21.05 29.05 -14.04
N SER A 908 -20.77 30.32 -14.35
CA SER A 908 -21.29 31.11 -15.48
C SER A 908 -20.82 32.56 -15.29
N THR A 909 -20.27 33.29 -16.25
CA THR A 909 -19.90 33.05 -17.66
C THR A 909 -19.09 34.27 -18.13
N GLN A 910 -18.09 34.12 -19.01
CA GLN A 910 -18.10 34.73 -20.36
C GLN A 910 -16.74 34.61 -21.09
N LYS A 911 -16.82 34.16 -22.34
CA LYS A 911 -15.79 34.16 -23.41
C LYS A 911 -14.59 33.25 -23.24
#